data_AF-A0AAN9K2G3-F1
#
_entry.id   AF-A0AAN9K2G3-F1
#
_cell.length_a   1.000
_cell.length_b   1.000
_cell.length_c   1.000
_cell.angle_alpha   90.00
_cell.angle_beta   90.00
_cell.angle_gamma   90.00
#
_symmetry.space_group_name_H-M   'P 1'
#
loop_
_entity.id
_entity.type
_entity.pdbx_description
1 polymer ?
#
loop_
_entity_poly.entity_id
_entity_poly.type
_entity_poly.pdbx_seq_one_letter_code
_entity_poly.pdbx_strand_id
1 'polypeptide(L)'
;MALEGRKGEDMDSLFEGMVLFNPAQIEAEAEQDDGRDDASTSCCSQSQPLDENLFSDLTLVVDPLQNLEIAEAEAEAEAEAEAEAEHDLQSEPSTTSTSSTQAPRRRKRSGLRIGYGRELDSLFSNDLPHPPSIPAVSESHVSETEFDQIKATIHEKLNHAIELVKSASAARKDSIRNRRKTAENANLASLKHMELEKQLEEACEAEDFESAEKISENLSAAEKEIQAFTTSLREADAFIDTLDLKLQHALDFQIATEDQCAILLDQYSMNALNNADSAMKKATSVYSEEMDQWLSSSEALEVKRMELEIESHFMSQASLELNNNVEHLVQDDKREKEILVKRKDVLLGELEQLLALVREKEKEIADNDSNLEAVENKINKVVFGFKEIQSSVDVKYDKLQSVLAQVKLQTETLALKKEEIDDFLVQQEEKGARLKEFANISKEEAEGYRGIVKLRRSLLSSILKSREDKLTLAINEEKLCADVKLFQQEVSAARASLQELSSKKSSIQQDMASFKHRLIFIDKRVPELEAEKKVATAARNFKEAARIATEAKSLCVEKESIQIDMDRATLNLEKLEEEIINTLNKLQETEGTILLKENELAMARYQRLLLRAATARAEKAAALEMGDMEEANLLLAEAEAAESEAEKLQSTYKFEAEDITDVQKHLISMDLVSYLDQKQLEELAVSLRLFTA
;
A
#
# COMPACT_ATOMS: atom_id res chain seq x y z
N MET A 1 -2.71 -66.73 -36.69
CA MET A 1 -2.48 -66.91 -35.24
C MET A 1 -3.73 -66.34 -34.57
N ALA A 2 -4.69 -67.11 -34.06
CA ALA A 2 -4.65 -68.31 -33.20
C ALA A 2 -4.24 -67.97 -31.76
N LEU A 3 -4.95 -68.41 -30.72
CA LEU A 3 -6.27 -69.10 -30.59
C LEU A 3 -6.83 -68.82 -29.17
N GLU A 4 -8.14 -69.05 -28.97
CA GLU A 4 -8.89 -69.46 -27.74
C GLU A 4 -8.50 -68.97 -26.31
N GLY A 5 -9.41 -68.84 -25.33
CA GLY A 5 -10.87 -68.99 -25.32
C GLY A 5 -11.43 -69.78 -24.12
N ARG A 6 -12.62 -69.36 -23.61
CA ARG A 6 -13.52 -70.09 -22.66
C ARG A 6 -13.05 -70.27 -21.20
N LYS A 7 -13.91 -70.69 -20.24
CA LYS A 7 -15.35 -70.43 -19.92
C LYS A 7 -15.74 -71.20 -18.64
N GLY A 8 -16.48 -70.58 -17.72
CA GLY A 8 -17.20 -71.24 -16.61
C GLY A 8 -16.31 -71.85 -15.51
N GLU A 9 -16.85 -72.52 -14.47
CA GLU A 9 -18.20 -72.54 -13.89
C GLU A 9 -18.13 -73.40 -12.59
N ASP A 10 -18.68 -72.89 -11.49
CA ASP A 10 -19.26 -73.60 -10.31
C ASP A 10 -18.47 -74.59 -9.39
N MET A 11 -19.12 -74.87 -8.25
CA MET A 11 -18.98 -76.01 -7.30
C MET A 11 -18.07 -75.93 -6.04
N ASP A 12 -18.74 -75.73 -4.90
CA ASP A 12 -18.85 -76.63 -3.73
C ASP A 12 -17.61 -77.19 -2.97
N SER A 13 -17.43 -76.68 -1.75
CA SER A 13 -17.38 -77.49 -0.49
C SER A 13 -17.65 -76.57 0.72
N LEU A 14 -18.50 -76.87 1.71
CA LEU A 14 -18.98 -78.12 2.34
C LEU A 14 -17.97 -78.76 3.30
N PHE A 15 -18.41 -79.07 4.53
CA PHE A 15 -17.64 -79.56 5.70
C PHE A 15 -16.67 -78.51 6.33
N GLU A 16 -16.27 -78.55 7.61
CA GLU A 16 -16.47 -79.49 8.73
C GLU A 16 -16.35 -78.75 10.09
N GLY A 17 -16.88 -79.29 11.21
CA GLY A 17 -16.44 -79.05 12.62
C GLY A 17 -16.42 -77.61 13.18
N MET A 18 -17.22 -77.15 14.16
CA MET A 18 -17.99 -77.77 15.27
C MET A 18 -17.16 -78.28 16.48
N VAL A 19 -17.55 -77.82 17.70
CA VAL A 19 -17.10 -78.22 19.06
C VAL A 19 -15.66 -77.77 19.45
N LEU A 20 -15.34 -76.93 20.45
CA LEU A 20 -15.85 -76.54 21.81
C LEU A 20 -15.16 -77.25 22.99
N PHE A 21 -14.45 -76.46 23.83
CA PHE A 21 -14.15 -76.68 25.27
C PHE A 21 -13.29 -77.92 25.67
N ASN A 22 -12.67 -78.03 26.85
CA ASN A 22 -12.55 -77.16 28.04
C ASN A 22 -11.14 -77.32 28.70
N PRO A 23 -10.78 -76.62 29.82
CA PRO A 23 -9.38 -76.35 30.18
C PRO A 23 -8.90 -77.02 31.49
N ALA A 24 -7.76 -76.49 31.98
CA ALA A 24 -7.26 -76.44 33.36
C ALA A 24 -6.07 -77.34 33.72
N GLN A 25 -5.34 -76.85 34.73
CA GLN A 25 -4.22 -77.44 35.49
C GLN A 25 -2.80 -77.25 34.92
N ILE A 26 -1.75 -76.97 35.71
CA ILE A 26 -1.54 -76.14 36.94
C ILE A 26 -0.02 -76.26 37.31
N GLU A 27 0.55 -75.27 38.02
CA GLU A 27 1.87 -75.31 38.70
C GLU A 27 3.15 -75.46 37.81
N ALA A 28 4.36 -75.01 38.19
CA ALA A 28 4.78 -73.93 39.11
C ALA A 28 6.30 -73.62 38.98
N GLU A 29 6.79 -72.60 39.70
CA GLU A 29 8.20 -72.32 40.07
C GLU A 29 9.21 -71.94 38.93
N ALA A 30 10.29 -71.16 39.11
CA ALA A 30 10.69 -70.06 40.02
C ALA A 30 12.00 -69.42 39.43
N GLU A 31 12.79 -68.46 39.97
CA GLU A 31 12.91 -67.66 41.21
C GLU A 31 13.71 -66.34 40.89
N GLN A 32 13.57 -65.28 41.72
CA GLN A 32 14.57 -64.20 42.03
C GLN A 32 15.05 -63.20 40.93
N ASP A 33 15.48 -61.95 41.21
CA ASP A 33 15.40 -60.95 42.33
C ASP A 33 16.03 -59.63 41.80
N ASP A 34 16.11 -58.44 42.43
CA ASP A 34 15.37 -57.63 43.43
C ASP A 34 15.96 -56.20 43.24
N GLY A 35 15.24 -55.07 43.20
CA GLY A 35 13.81 -54.77 43.32
C GLY A 35 13.65 -53.35 43.89
N ARG A 36 12.57 -53.12 44.66
CA ARG A 36 12.41 -52.07 45.71
C ARG A 36 12.41 -50.57 45.32
N ASP A 37 11.75 -49.68 46.05
CA ASP A 37 10.67 -49.68 47.10
C ASP A 37 10.27 -48.18 47.21
N ASP A 38 9.05 -47.69 47.48
CA ASP A 38 7.64 -48.18 47.49
C ASP A 38 6.76 -46.87 47.38
N ALA A 39 5.46 -46.67 47.63
CA ALA A 39 4.38 -47.45 48.23
C ALA A 39 2.96 -46.92 47.89
N SER A 40 2.01 -47.85 47.68
CA SER A 40 0.61 -47.75 48.16
C SER A 40 -0.36 -46.68 47.55
N THR A 41 -1.70 -46.84 47.50
CA THR A 41 -2.61 -47.94 47.93
C THR A 41 -3.91 -47.96 47.09
N SER A 42 -4.56 -49.14 47.00
CA SER A 42 -5.99 -49.38 46.66
C SER A 42 -6.49 -48.91 45.27
N CYS A 43 -6.98 -49.73 44.32
CA CYS A 43 -7.78 -50.97 44.35
C CYS A 43 -9.26 -50.75 44.81
N CYS A 44 -10.30 -51.39 44.24
CA CYS A 44 -10.38 -52.28 43.07
C CYS A 44 -11.86 -52.46 42.60
N SER A 45 -12.10 -52.80 41.31
CA SER A 45 -13.31 -53.49 40.79
C SER A 45 -14.67 -52.72 40.85
N GLN A 46 -15.73 -53.04 40.09
CA GLN A 46 -15.97 -54.01 38.99
C GLN A 46 -17.21 -53.62 38.12
N SER A 47 -17.31 -54.25 36.93
CA SER A 47 -18.54 -54.63 36.19
C SER A 47 -19.65 -53.61 35.82
N GLN A 48 -19.93 -53.55 34.50
CA GLN A 48 -21.24 -53.33 33.85
C GLN A 48 -22.31 -54.35 34.33
N PRO A 49 -23.64 -54.14 34.14
CA PRO A 49 -24.28 -53.73 32.87
C PRO A 49 -25.46 -52.73 32.95
N LEU A 50 -26.11 -52.53 31.80
CA LEU A 50 -27.40 -51.86 31.61
C LEU A 50 -28.56 -52.76 32.09
N ASP A 51 -29.65 -52.15 32.58
CA ASP A 51 -31.00 -52.71 32.58
C ASP A 51 -32.04 -51.55 32.56
N GLU A 52 -33.32 -51.87 32.37
CA GLU A 52 -34.37 -50.97 31.84
C GLU A 52 -35.30 -50.35 32.91
N ASN A 53 -36.44 -49.77 32.46
CA ASN A 53 -37.51 -49.10 33.22
C ASN A 53 -37.11 -47.69 33.74
N LEU A 54 -37.66 -46.56 33.27
CA LEU A 54 -38.87 -46.26 32.51
C LEU A 54 -40.19 -46.63 33.23
N PHE A 55 -41.02 -45.61 33.51
CA PHE A 55 -42.35 -45.65 34.15
C PHE A 55 -42.45 -46.07 35.64
N SER A 56 -42.28 -45.07 36.51
CA SER A 56 -42.92 -44.99 37.84
C SER A 56 -42.91 -43.54 38.33
N ASP A 57 -43.97 -42.94 38.87
CA ASP A 57 -45.39 -43.30 38.91
C ASP A 57 -46.22 -42.00 39.14
N LEU A 58 -47.55 -42.02 38.97
CA LEU A 58 -48.41 -40.85 39.22
C LEU A 58 -48.71 -40.68 40.72
N THR A 59 -48.41 -39.49 41.28
CA THR A 59 -49.05 -39.01 42.52
C THR A 59 -49.48 -37.56 42.43
N LEU A 60 -50.80 -37.32 42.53
CA LEU A 60 -51.40 -36.01 42.75
C LEU A 60 -51.50 -35.72 44.25
N VAL A 61 -51.02 -34.55 44.69
CA VAL A 61 -51.36 -33.92 45.98
C VAL A 61 -51.57 -32.42 45.74
N VAL A 62 -52.45 -31.79 46.51
CA VAL A 62 -53.00 -30.45 46.26
C VAL A 62 -52.82 -29.54 47.50
N ASP A 63 -52.25 -28.35 47.27
CA ASP A 63 -52.32 -27.13 48.13
C ASP A 63 -51.69 -27.20 49.54
N PRO A 64 -51.50 -26.06 50.28
CA PRO A 64 -52.07 -24.72 50.06
C PRO A 64 -51.14 -23.49 50.12
N LEU A 65 -51.74 -22.36 49.73
CA LEU A 65 -51.35 -20.95 49.87
C LEU A 65 -50.85 -20.53 51.27
N GLN A 66 -49.83 -19.63 51.31
CA GLN A 66 -49.61 -18.47 52.21
C GLN A 66 -48.11 -18.07 52.23
N ASN A 67 -47.66 -16.82 52.48
CA ASN A 67 -48.22 -15.45 52.33
C ASN A 67 -47.09 -14.42 52.63
N LEU A 68 -47.26 -13.14 52.25
CA LEU A 68 -46.52 -11.95 52.77
C LEU A 68 -44.98 -11.85 52.48
N GLU A 69 -44.30 -10.68 52.42
CA GLU A 69 -44.68 -9.27 52.13
C GLU A 69 -43.41 -8.37 51.97
N ILE A 70 -43.58 -7.11 51.50
CA ILE A 70 -42.70 -5.91 51.73
C ILE A 70 -41.28 -5.93 51.07
N ALA A 71 -40.77 -4.88 50.40
CA ALA A 71 -41.26 -3.62 49.77
C ALA A 71 -40.11 -3.05 48.85
N GLU A 72 -39.95 -1.79 48.38
CA GLU A 72 -40.57 -0.44 48.55
C GLU A 72 -40.15 0.51 47.35
N ALA A 73 -40.58 1.78 47.38
CA ALA A 73 -40.08 3.07 46.83
C ALA A 73 -38.65 3.22 46.23
N GLU A 74 -38.28 4.23 45.41
CA GLU A 74 -38.88 5.43 44.73
C GLU A 74 -37.84 5.89 43.64
N ALA A 75 -38.00 6.74 42.61
CA ALA A 75 -39.01 7.60 41.96
C ALA A 75 -38.43 9.02 41.71
N GLU A 76 -38.47 9.56 40.48
CA GLU A 76 -38.44 11.02 40.17
C GLU A 76 -38.79 11.29 38.68
N ALA A 77 -39.14 12.55 38.32
CA ALA A 77 -39.66 12.96 36.99
C ALA A 77 -39.55 14.49 36.76
N GLU A 78 -39.78 14.99 35.51
CA GLU A 78 -40.52 16.24 35.17
C GLU A 78 -40.60 16.52 33.64
N ALA A 79 -41.36 17.56 33.21
CA ALA A 79 -41.72 17.87 31.79
C ALA A 79 -42.16 19.35 31.56
N GLU A 80 -42.27 19.83 30.30
CA GLU A 80 -42.82 21.17 29.90
C GLU A 80 -43.45 21.20 28.46
N ALA A 81 -44.21 22.26 28.06
CA ALA A 81 -45.12 22.34 26.86
C ALA A 81 -45.21 23.78 26.22
N GLU A 82 -46.11 24.28 25.31
CA GLU A 82 -47.48 23.99 24.79
C GLU A 82 -47.74 24.56 23.33
N ALA A 83 -48.98 24.44 22.77
CA ALA A 83 -49.64 25.22 21.67
C ALA A 83 -49.14 25.04 20.19
N GLU A 84 -49.78 25.45 19.06
CA GLU A 84 -51.09 26.01 18.54
C GLU A 84 -51.10 25.78 16.97
N ALA A 85 -52.04 26.06 16.03
CA ALA A 85 -53.52 26.29 15.80
C ALA A 85 -53.72 26.34 14.22
N GLU A 86 -54.84 26.50 13.45
CA GLU A 86 -56.32 26.75 13.51
C GLU A 86 -57.04 26.19 12.23
N HIS A 87 -58.39 26.01 12.23
CA HIS A 87 -59.36 26.05 11.08
C HIS A 87 -59.19 25.07 9.85
N ASP A 88 -60.04 24.94 8.80
CA ASP A 88 -61.33 25.55 8.35
C ASP A 88 -62.38 24.53 7.75
N LEU A 89 -63.16 24.83 6.66
CA LEU A 89 -64.55 24.31 6.47
C LEU A 89 -65.13 24.04 5.03
N GLN A 90 -66.07 23.04 4.95
CA GLN A 90 -67.30 22.89 4.10
C GLN A 90 -67.24 22.62 2.54
N SER A 91 -68.29 22.18 1.79
CA SER A 91 -69.56 21.36 2.00
C SER A 91 -70.33 21.01 0.67
N GLU A 92 -71.48 20.28 0.74
CA GLU A 92 -72.64 20.15 -0.24
C GLU A 92 -72.50 19.35 -1.59
N PRO A 93 -73.59 18.85 -2.29
CA PRO A 93 -74.88 18.22 -1.84
C PRO A 93 -75.54 17.08 -2.73
N SER A 94 -76.64 16.44 -2.23
CA SER A 94 -77.86 15.86 -2.94
C SER A 94 -78.07 14.34 -3.33
N THR A 95 -79.00 13.64 -2.62
CA THR A 95 -80.28 12.89 -3.03
C THR A 95 -80.39 11.91 -4.26
N THR A 96 -81.33 10.93 -4.49
CA THR A 96 -82.53 10.18 -3.89
C THR A 96 -83.03 9.07 -4.92
N SER A 97 -84.06 8.17 -4.81
CA SER A 97 -84.82 7.41 -3.76
C SER A 97 -85.84 6.34 -4.32
N THR A 98 -86.11 5.23 -3.58
CA THR A 98 -87.35 4.33 -3.51
C THR A 98 -87.96 3.52 -4.68
N SER A 99 -88.23 2.21 -4.48
CA SER A 99 -89.57 1.51 -4.61
C SER A 99 -89.47 -0.04 -4.39
N SER A 100 -90.44 -0.88 -4.78
CA SER A 100 -90.81 -2.14 -4.07
C SER A 100 -91.06 -3.45 -4.87
N THR A 101 -91.28 -4.55 -4.09
CA THR A 101 -92.28 -5.65 -4.24
C THR A 101 -91.85 -7.10 -4.60
N GLN A 102 -92.46 -8.06 -3.86
CA GLN A 102 -92.70 -9.51 -4.12
C GLN A 102 -91.65 -10.60 -3.79
N ALA A 103 -92.19 -11.76 -3.38
CA ALA A 103 -91.54 -13.07 -3.15
C ALA A 103 -92.58 -14.18 -3.38
N PRO A 104 -92.20 -15.46 -3.64
CA PRO A 104 -92.74 -16.52 -2.78
C PRO A 104 -91.94 -17.84 -2.67
N ARG A 105 -91.77 -18.33 -1.41
CA ARG A 105 -91.85 -19.77 -0.99
C ARG A 105 -90.74 -20.74 -1.55
N ARG A 106 -90.34 -21.86 -0.92
CA ARG A 106 -90.92 -22.68 0.18
C ARG A 106 -89.86 -23.67 0.76
N ARG A 107 -89.89 -23.92 2.10
CA ARG A 107 -89.21 -25.01 2.86
C ARG A 107 -87.66 -25.01 2.82
N LYS A 108 -86.88 -25.59 3.74
CA LYS A 108 -86.89 -25.98 5.18
C LYS A 108 -86.02 -27.24 5.35
N ARG A 109 -85.13 -27.20 6.36
CA ARG A 109 -84.48 -28.32 7.12
C ARG A 109 -83.22 -29.03 6.56
N SER A 110 -82.11 -28.79 7.28
CA SER A 110 -81.21 -29.77 7.94
C SER A 110 -80.95 -31.14 7.28
N GLY A 111 -79.66 -31.44 7.04
CA GLY A 111 -79.18 -32.78 6.73
C GLY A 111 -77.67 -32.92 6.90
N LEU A 112 -77.21 -33.24 8.12
CA LEU A 112 -75.83 -33.66 8.36
C LEU A 112 -75.60 -35.05 7.73
N ARG A 113 -74.66 -35.18 6.80
CA ARG A 113 -74.11 -36.48 6.39
C ARG A 113 -72.62 -36.36 6.08
N ILE A 114 -71.83 -37.13 6.82
CA ILE A 114 -70.46 -37.51 6.48
C ILE A 114 -70.54 -38.56 5.35
N GLY A 115 -69.59 -38.53 4.42
CA GLY A 115 -69.45 -39.54 3.37
C GLY A 115 -67.99 -39.71 2.98
N TYR A 116 -67.45 -40.90 3.19
CA TYR A 116 -66.14 -41.30 2.65
C TYR A 116 -66.33 -41.99 1.29
N GLY A 117 -65.36 -41.80 0.39
CA GLY A 117 -65.29 -42.51 -0.88
C GLY A 117 -63.98 -42.19 -1.60
N ARG A 118 -63.20 -43.22 -1.94
CA ARG A 118 -62.08 -43.11 -2.89
C ARG A 118 -62.62 -43.31 -4.30
N GLU A 119 -61.98 -42.72 -5.32
CA GLU A 119 -61.05 -43.45 -6.19
C GLU A 119 -60.36 -42.52 -7.20
N LEU A 120 -59.29 -43.02 -7.81
CA LEU A 120 -58.57 -42.36 -8.90
C LEU A 120 -59.23 -42.79 -10.22
N ASP A 121 -59.16 -41.96 -11.27
CA ASP A 121 -58.17 -42.26 -12.33
C ASP A 121 -57.89 -41.09 -13.29
N SER A 122 -56.69 -41.14 -13.88
CA SER A 122 -56.27 -40.55 -15.17
C SER A 122 -56.81 -39.17 -15.59
N LEU A 123 -55.90 -38.18 -15.68
CA LEU A 123 -55.38 -37.82 -17.01
C LEU A 123 -53.98 -37.18 -16.95
N PHE A 124 -53.18 -37.51 -17.97
CA PHE A 124 -51.80 -37.09 -18.15
C PHE A 124 -51.68 -35.58 -18.44
N SER A 125 -50.64 -34.95 -17.90
CA SER A 125 -49.93 -33.87 -18.60
C SER A 125 -48.45 -33.94 -18.27
N ASN A 126 -47.59 -33.83 -19.28
CA ASN A 126 -46.15 -33.72 -19.08
C ASN A 126 -45.78 -32.25 -18.91
N ASP A 127 -45.22 -31.88 -17.77
CA ASP A 127 -44.39 -30.69 -17.64
C ASP A 127 -43.18 -31.05 -16.76
N LEU A 128 -41.98 -31.01 -17.35
CA LEU A 128 -40.75 -31.02 -16.57
C LEU A 128 -40.50 -29.59 -16.09
N PRO A 129 -40.33 -29.36 -14.77
CA PRO A 129 -39.58 -28.20 -14.33
C PRO A 129 -38.15 -28.33 -14.88
N HIS A 130 -37.72 -27.37 -15.70
CA HIS A 130 -36.29 -27.22 -15.98
C HIS A 130 -35.57 -26.99 -14.65
N PRO A 131 -34.38 -27.59 -14.42
CA PRO A 131 -33.56 -27.21 -13.28
C PRO A 131 -33.22 -25.71 -13.38
N PRO A 132 -33.39 -24.91 -12.32
CA PRO A 132 -32.92 -23.53 -12.33
C PRO A 132 -31.41 -23.56 -12.55
N SER A 133 -30.95 -22.90 -13.61
CA SER A 133 -29.52 -22.85 -13.94
C SER A 133 -28.82 -21.92 -12.97
N ILE A 134 -28.31 -22.48 -11.86
CA ILE A 134 -27.47 -21.77 -10.91
C ILE A 134 -26.22 -21.27 -11.67
N PRO A 135 -25.91 -19.95 -11.65
CA PRO A 135 -24.71 -19.40 -12.27
C PRO A 135 -23.48 -19.66 -11.39
N ALA A 136 -23.14 -20.95 -11.22
CA ALA A 136 -21.93 -21.36 -10.51
C ALA A 136 -20.66 -21.03 -11.34
N VAL A 137 -19.50 -21.06 -10.67
CA VAL A 137 -18.14 -20.88 -11.22
C VAL A 137 -17.72 -19.44 -11.60
N SER A 138 -18.62 -18.53 -11.98
CA SER A 138 -18.18 -17.22 -12.52
C SER A 138 -17.72 -16.16 -11.51
N GLU A 139 -18.26 -16.13 -10.27
CA GLU A 139 -17.99 -15.02 -9.34
C GLU A 139 -16.69 -15.14 -8.53
N SER A 140 -16.17 -16.36 -8.30
CA SER A 140 -14.98 -16.56 -7.44
C SER A 140 -13.69 -16.01 -8.01
N HIS A 141 -13.60 -15.85 -9.34
CA HIS A 141 -12.44 -15.23 -9.99
C HIS A 141 -12.47 -13.70 -9.95
N VAL A 142 -13.63 -13.07 -9.71
CA VAL A 142 -13.77 -11.61 -9.85
C VAL A 142 -12.87 -10.87 -8.86
N SER A 143 -12.92 -11.23 -7.57
CA SER A 143 -12.12 -10.59 -6.51
C SER A 143 -10.60 -10.78 -6.68
N GLU A 144 -10.18 -11.91 -7.23
CA GLU A 144 -8.78 -12.21 -7.55
C GLU A 144 -8.33 -11.36 -8.76
N THR A 145 -9.15 -11.28 -9.82
CA THR A 145 -8.86 -10.41 -10.97
C THR A 145 -8.88 -8.91 -10.63
N GLU A 146 -9.69 -8.47 -9.66
CA GLU A 146 -9.67 -7.08 -9.16
C GLU A 146 -8.36 -6.76 -8.44
N PHE A 147 -7.84 -7.68 -7.62
CA PHE A 147 -6.53 -7.54 -6.97
C PHE A 147 -5.41 -7.46 -8.01
N ASP A 148 -5.36 -8.40 -8.95
CA ASP A 148 -4.37 -8.43 -10.03
C ASP A 148 -4.43 -7.19 -10.93
N GLN A 149 -5.63 -6.67 -11.23
CA GLN A 149 -5.81 -5.46 -12.01
C GLN A 149 -5.27 -4.22 -11.29
N ILE A 150 -5.46 -4.13 -9.97
CA ILE A 150 -4.94 -3.02 -9.15
C ILE A 150 -3.42 -3.13 -9.00
N LYS A 151 -2.89 -4.35 -8.79
CA LYS A 151 -1.45 -4.65 -8.83
C LYS A 151 -0.80 -4.22 -10.15
N ALA A 152 -1.41 -4.58 -11.28
CA ALA A 152 -0.93 -4.18 -12.60
C ALA A 152 -0.97 -2.66 -12.80
N THR A 153 -2.05 -2.00 -12.39
CA THR A 153 -2.21 -0.53 -12.46
C THR A 153 -1.16 0.21 -11.63
N ILE A 154 -0.85 -0.30 -10.44
CA ILE A 154 0.21 0.22 -9.56
C ILE A 154 1.58 0.02 -10.21
N HIS A 155 1.85 -1.16 -10.75
CA HIS A 155 3.13 -1.47 -11.41
C HIS A 155 3.36 -0.59 -12.65
N GLU A 156 2.35 -0.38 -13.50
CA GLU A 156 2.42 0.50 -14.67
C GLU A 156 2.72 1.96 -14.25
N LYS A 157 1.95 2.50 -13.30
CA LYS A 157 2.15 3.85 -12.75
C LYS A 157 3.56 4.04 -12.20
N LEU A 158 4.02 3.11 -11.35
CA LEU A 158 5.31 3.20 -10.68
C LEU A 158 6.48 3.06 -11.66
N ASN A 159 6.39 2.12 -12.61
CA ASN A 159 7.37 1.98 -13.69
C ASN A 159 7.50 3.28 -14.50
N HIS A 160 6.37 3.88 -14.90
CA HIS A 160 6.39 5.12 -15.68
C HIS A 160 7.06 6.28 -14.92
N ALA A 161 6.80 6.43 -13.62
CA ALA A 161 7.46 7.44 -12.80
C ALA A 161 8.98 7.18 -12.66
N ILE A 162 9.37 5.92 -12.44
CA ILE A 162 10.78 5.50 -12.38
C ILE A 162 11.50 5.74 -13.72
N GLU A 163 10.85 5.50 -14.86
CA GLU A 163 11.39 5.78 -16.20
C GLU A 163 11.61 7.28 -16.44
N LEU A 164 10.68 8.14 -16.00
CA LEU A 164 10.83 9.60 -16.09
C LEU A 164 12.05 10.09 -15.29
N VAL A 165 12.26 9.54 -14.08
CA VAL A 165 13.44 9.86 -13.26
C VAL A 165 14.73 9.35 -13.91
N LYS A 166 14.77 8.09 -14.36
CA LYS A 166 15.92 7.53 -15.10
C LYS A 166 16.27 8.35 -16.35
N SER A 167 15.25 8.82 -17.09
CA SER A 167 15.42 9.69 -18.27
C SER A 167 15.99 11.06 -17.92
N ALA A 168 15.54 11.68 -16.83
CA ALA A 168 16.09 12.94 -16.33
C ALA A 168 17.54 12.77 -15.83
N SER A 169 17.82 11.70 -15.08
CA SER A 169 19.14 11.33 -14.57
C SER A 169 20.17 11.12 -15.69
N ALA A 170 19.81 10.34 -16.72
CA ALA A 170 20.69 10.09 -17.86
C ALA A 170 21.03 11.40 -18.61
N ALA A 171 20.03 12.22 -18.92
CA ALA A 171 20.23 13.52 -19.58
C ALA A 171 21.10 14.48 -18.75
N ARG A 172 20.91 14.49 -17.42
CA ARG A 172 21.74 15.23 -16.46
C ARG A 172 23.20 14.78 -16.52
N LYS A 173 23.46 13.47 -16.39
CA LYS A 173 24.82 12.89 -16.42
C LYS A 173 25.55 13.15 -17.74
N ASP A 174 24.86 13.01 -18.88
CA ASP A 174 25.43 13.32 -20.19
C ASP A 174 25.77 14.82 -20.34
N SER A 175 24.92 15.71 -19.80
CA SER A 175 25.20 17.14 -19.75
C SER A 175 26.42 17.48 -18.88
N ILE A 176 26.53 16.86 -17.69
CA ILE A 176 27.69 16.99 -16.81
C ILE A 176 28.98 16.49 -17.49
N ARG A 177 28.93 15.36 -18.21
CA ARG A 177 30.07 14.84 -18.98
C ARG A 177 30.52 15.83 -20.07
N ASN A 178 29.57 16.47 -20.75
CA ASN A 178 29.87 17.51 -21.75
C ASN A 178 30.46 18.78 -21.10
N ARG A 179 29.92 19.25 -19.97
CA ARG A 179 30.47 20.37 -19.17
C ARG A 179 31.93 20.11 -18.77
N ARG A 180 32.25 18.89 -18.28
CA ARG A 180 33.65 18.53 -17.93
C ARG A 180 34.59 18.65 -19.12
N LYS A 181 34.16 18.18 -20.31
CA LYS A 181 34.95 18.33 -21.56
C LYS A 181 35.13 19.79 -21.97
N THR A 182 34.12 20.65 -21.81
CA THR A 182 34.26 22.10 -22.04
C THR A 182 35.23 22.73 -21.04
N ALA A 183 35.25 22.29 -19.78
CA ALA A 183 36.21 22.76 -18.77
C ALA A 183 37.65 22.32 -19.07
N GLU A 184 37.85 21.10 -19.55
CA GLU A 184 39.15 20.62 -20.02
C GLU A 184 39.67 21.47 -21.19
N ASN A 185 38.82 21.76 -22.19
CA ASN A 185 39.17 22.66 -23.29
C ASN A 185 39.50 24.09 -22.81
N ALA A 186 38.76 24.62 -21.84
CA ALA A 186 39.03 25.93 -21.23
C ALA A 186 40.40 25.97 -20.53
N ASN A 187 40.75 24.91 -19.79
CA ASN A 187 42.04 24.78 -19.13
C ASN A 187 43.18 24.68 -20.16
N LEU A 188 43.00 23.93 -21.26
CA LEU A 188 43.98 23.85 -22.35
C LEU A 188 44.19 25.21 -23.04
N ALA A 189 43.12 25.98 -23.26
CA ALA A 189 43.20 27.34 -23.79
C ALA A 189 43.93 28.30 -22.82
N SER A 190 43.68 28.17 -21.51
CA SER A 190 44.37 28.95 -20.47
C SER A 190 45.87 28.63 -20.38
N LEU A 191 46.26 27.35 -20.45
CA LEU A 191 47.66 26.94 -20.49
C LEU A 191 48.38 27.46 -21.75
N LYS A 192 47.70 27.42 -22.91
CA LYS A 192 48.19 27.99 -24.18
C LYS A 192 48.37 29.51 -24.10
N HIS A 193 47.47 30.23 -23.44
CA HIS A 193 47.59 31.67 -23.20
C HIS A 193 48.79 32.01 -22.31
N MET A 194 48.94 31.32 -21.18
CA MET A 194 50.08 31.49 -20.27
C MET A 194 51.44 31.22 -20.94
N GLU A 195 51.51 30.22 -21.82
CA GLU A 195 52.71 29.96 -22.63
C GLU A 195 52.97 31.07 -23.67
N LEU A 196 51.93 31.67 -24.25
CA LEU A 196 52.06 32.83 -25.14
C LEU A 196 52.44 34.12 -24.39
N GLU A 197 51.96 34.34 -23.16
CA GLU A 197 52.40 35.44 -22.29
C GLU A 197 53.92 35.33 -22.02
N LYS A 198 54.38 34.13 -21.64
CA LYS A 198 55.80 33.85 -21.41
C LYS A 198 56.65 34.03 -22.67
N GLN A 199 56.17 33.59 -23.84
CA GLN A 199 56.88 33.81 -25.12
C GLN A 199 56.90 35.29 -25.52
N LEU A 200 55.87 36.07 -25.15
CA LEU A 200 55.84 37.52 -25.37
C LEU A 200 56.88 38.25 -24.49
N GLU A 201 57.01 37.84 -23.21
CA GLU A 201 58.04 38.33 -22.30
C GLU A 201 59.45 38.03 -22.84
N GLU A 202 59.73 36.78 -23.23
CA GLU A 202 61.01 36.38 -23.84
C GLU A 202 61.33 37.13 -25.15
N ALA A 203 60.33 37.39 -26.00
CA ALA A 203 60.52 38.19 -27.22
C ALA A 203 60.80 39.67 -26.93
N CYS A 204 60.19 40.24 -25.88
CA CYS A 204 60.46 41.60 -25.44
C CYS A 204 61.86 41.74 -24.82
N GLU A 205 62.31 40.77 -24.01
CA GLU A 205 63.69 40.73 -23.47
C GLU A 205 64.75 40.59 -24.58
N ALA A 206 64.41 39.92 -25.69
CA ALA A 206 65.29 39.75 -26.85
C ALA A 206 65.32 40.95 -27.82
N GLU A 207 64.54 42.01 -27.57
CA GLU A 207 64.29 43.13 -28.50
C GLU A 207 63.72 42.70 -29.88
N ASP A 208 63.11 41.51 -29.99
CA ASP A 208 62.48 41.01 -31.22
C ASP A 208 61.02 41.47 -31.31
N PHE A 209 60.85 42.73 -31.69
CA PHE A 209 59.54 43.37 -31.81
C PHE A 209 58.65 42.77 -32.92
N GLU A 210 59.23 42.17 -33.98
CA GLU A 210 58.44 41.50 -35.03
C GLU A 210 57.83 40.18 -34.51
N SER A 211 58.60 39.40 -33.74
CA SER A 211 58.05 38.23 -33.04
C SER A 211 57.06 38.64 -31.94
N ALA A 212 57.34 39.68 -31.16
CA ALA A 212 56.47 40.15 -30.08
C ALA A 212 55.10 40.63 -30.59
N GLU A 213 55.04 41.42 -31.68
CA GLU A 213 53.76 41.84 -32.28
C GLU A 213 52.92 40.62 -32.71
N LYS A 214 53.55 39.65 -33.38
CA LYS A 214 52.89 38.41 -33.80
C LYS A 214 52.45 37.53 -32.63
N ILE A 215 53.21 37.46 -31.53
CA ILE A 215 52.81 36.71 -30.34
C ILE A 215 51.62 37.41 -29.67
N SER A 216 51.60 38.75 -29.63
CA SER A 216 50.46 39.54 -29.13
C SER A 216 49.16 39.30 -29.92
N GLU A 217 49.22 39.17 -31.26
CA GLU A 217 48.06 38.75 -32.06
C GLU A 217 47.53 37.36 -31.65
N ASN A 218 48.44 36.39 -31.43
CA ASN A 218 48.09 35.04 -31.01
C ASN A 218 47.54 35.00 -29.57
N LEU A 219 48.09 35.82 -28.67
CA LEU A 219 47.64 36.00 -27.30
C LEU A 219 46.21 36.54 -27.29
N SER A 220 45.92 37.58 -28.07
CA SER A 220 44.55 38.10 -28.19
C SER A 220 43.59 37.15 -28.91
N ALA A 221 44.08 36.19 -29.72
CA ALA A 221 43.26 35.10 -30.21
C ALA A 221 42.95 34.06 -29.11
N ALA A 222 43.93 33.75 -28.26
CA ALA A 222 43.76 32.86 -27.10
C ALA A 222 42.84 33.46 -26.01
N GLU A 223 42.89 34.77 -25.76
CA GLU A 223 41.93 35.47 -24.89
C GLU A 223 40.48 35.28 -25.36
N LYS A 224 40.24 35.44 -26.67
CA LYS A 224 38.91 35.24 -27.29
C LYS A 224 38.46 33.79 -27.20
N GLU A 225 39.38 32.84 -27.34
CA GLU A 225 39.15 31.40 -27.16
C GLU A 225 38.76 31.07 -25.69
N ILE A 226 39.48 31.62 -24.71
CA ILE A 226 39.14 31.52 -23.27
C ILE A 226 37.78 32.17 -22.98
N GLN A 227 37.49 33.34 -23.54
CA GLN A 227 36.21 34.03 -23.35
C GLN A 227 35.03 33.23 -23.94
N ALA A 228 35.24 32.59 -25.10
CA ALA A 228 34.27 31.69 -25.72
C ALA A 228 34.01 30.45 -24.84
N PHE A 229 35.07 29.77 -24.39
CA PHE A 229 34.91 28.61 -23.47
C PHE A 229 34.28 29.01 -22.13
N THR A 230 34.63 30.17 -21.57
CA THR A 230 34.01 30.70 -20.34
C THR A 230 32.51 30.96 -20.51
N THR A 231 32.10 31.42 -21.70
CA THR A 231 30.68 31.63 -22.04
C THR A 231 29.96 30.29 -22.20
N SER A 232 30.55 29.35 -22.94
CA SER A 232 30.01 28.00 -23.11
C SER A 232 29.92 27.20 -21.81
N LEU A 233 30.83 27.42 -20.85
CA LEU A 233 30.72 26.87 -19.49
C LEU A 233 29.52 27.43 -18.74
N ARG A 234 29.29 28.75 -18.78
CA ARG A 234 28.11 29.38 -18.16
C ARG A 234 26.80 28.86 -18.77
N GLU A 235 26.77 28.66 -20.08
CA GLU A 235 25.63 28.06 -20.79
C GLU A 235 25.40 26.59 -20.39
N ALA A 236 26.47 25.80 -20.27
CA ALA A 236 26.39 24.41 -19.82
C ALA A 236 25.93 24.29 -18.36
N ASP A 237 26.42 25.16 -17.47
CA ASP A 237 26.02 25.19 -16.06
C ASP A 237 24.55 25.59 -15.91
N ALA A 238 24.09 26.63 -16.61
CA ALA A 238 22.68 27.02 -16.65
C ALA A 238 21.79 25.90 -17.21
N PHE A 239 22.25 25.15 -18.21
CA PHE A 239 21.52 24.00 -18.73
C PHE A 239 21.45 22.84 -17.71
N ILE A 240 22.54 22.56 -16.98
CA ILE A 240 22.55 21.58 -15.88
C ILE A 240 21.55 21.99 -14.79
N ASP A 241 21.48 23.26 -14.40
CA ASP A 241 20.49 23.73 -13.41
C ASP A 241 19.03 23.46 -13.84
N THR A 242 18.72 23.57 -15.15
CA THR A 242 17.39 23.18 -15.68
C THR A 242 17.15 21.67 -15.68
N LEU A 243 18.20 20.86 -15.82
CA LEU A 243 18.10 19.40 -15.74
C LEU A 243 17.98 18.91 -14.28
N ASP A 244 18.65 19.57 -13.33
CA ASP A 244 18.47 19.36 -11.89
C ASP A 244 17.03 19.68 -11.47
N LEU A 245 16.44 20.78 -11.97
CA LEU A 245 15.01 21.10 -11.77
C LEU A 245 14.08 20.05 -12.42
N LYS A 246 14.42 19.55 -13.62
CA LYS A 246 13.65 18.47 -14.27
C LYS A 246 13.72 17.16 -13.47
N LEU A 247 14.89 16.80 -12.94
CA LEU A 247 15.09 15.61 -12.11
C LEU A 247 14.34 15.74 -10.78
N GLN A 248 14.35 16.91 -10.15
CA GLN A 248 13.53 17.23 -8.98
C GLN A 248 12.04 16.99 -9.28
N HIS A 249 11.50 17.58 -10.35
CA HIS A 249 10.09 17.40 -10.72
C HIS A 249 9.75 15.94 -11.05
N ALA A 250 10.68 15.16 -11.60
CA ALA A 250 10.48 13.73 -11.83
C ALA A 250 10.43 12.94 -10.51
N LEU A 251 11.28 13.28 -9.53
CA LEU A 251 11.26 12.65 -8.20
C LEU A 251 10.02 13.06 -7.38
N ASP A 252 9.60 14.33 -7.45
CA ASP A 252 8.32 14.78 -6.87
C ASP A 252 7.13 14.00 -7.48
N PHE A 253 7.17 13.73 -8.80
CA PHE A 253 6.17 12.89 -9.48
C PHE A 253 6.23 11.42 -9.05
N GLN A 254 7.41 10.85 -8.82
CA GLN A 254 7.59 9.51 -8.25
C GLN A 254 6.97 9.43 -6.85
N ILE A 255 7.31 10.36 -5.95
CA ILE A 255 6.76 10.43 -4.59
C ILE A 255 5.24 10.59 -4.62
N ALA A 256 4.69 11.46 -5.49
CA ALA A 256 3.25 11.64 -5.65
C ALA A 256 2.54 10.41 -6.28
N THR A 257 3.26 9.59 -7.06
CA THR A 257 2.75 8.34 -7.61
C THR A 257 2.73 7.24 -6.55
N GLU A 258 3.74 7.15 -5.70
CA GLU A 258 3.78 6.20 -4.58
C GLU A 258 2.71 6.51 -3.52
N ASP A 259 2.45 7.78 -3.24
CA ASP A 259 1.36 8.25 -2.38
C ASP A 259 -0.02 7.85 -2.96
N GLN A 260 -0.20 7.95 -4.29
CA GLN A 260 -1.39 7.42 -4.97
C GLN A 260 -1.49 5.88 -4.90
N CYS A 261 -0.37 5.15 -4.98
CA CYS A 261 -0.37 3.70 -4.88
C CYS A 261 -0.80 3.23 -3.48
N ALA A 262 -0.35 3.90 -2.41
CA ALA A 262 -0.84 3.67 -1.06
C ALA A 262 -2.36 3.91 -0.94
N ILE A 263 -2.87 5.02 -1.51
CA ILE A 263 -4.30 5.35 -1.49
C ILE A 263 -5.14 4.32 -2.25
N LEU A 264 -4.67 3.83 -3.40
CA LEU A 264 -5.37 2.78 -4.18
C LEU A 264 -5.43 1.45 -3.41
N LEU A 265 -4.35 1.07 -2.72
CA LEU A 265 -4.29 -0.13 -1.90
C LEU A 265 -5.16 -0.03 -0.64
N ASP A 266 -5.21 1.13 0.03
CA ASP A 266 -6.15 1.36 1.14
C ASP A 266 -7.61 1.23 0.67
N GLN A 267 -7.94 1.84 -0.47
CA GLN A 267 -9.28 1.78 -1.05
C GLN A 267 -9.68 0.35 -1.39
N TYR A 268 -8.78 -0.44 -1.99
CA TYR A 268 -9.01 -1.86 -2.22
C TYR A 268 -9.16 -2.64 -0.92
N SER A 269 -8.26 -2.43 0.07
CA SER A 269 -8.32 -3.10 1.37
C SER A 269 -9.66 -2.88 2.08
N MET A 270 -10.14 -1.63 2.13
CA MET A 270 -11.44 -1.30 2.72
C MET A 270 -12.60 -1.92 1.92
N ASN A 271 -12.55 -1.91 0.58
CA ASN A 271 -13.59 -2.53 -0.24
C ASN A 271 -13.61 -4.06 -0.09
N ALA A 272 -12.44 -4.71 -0.07
CA ALA A 272 -12.31 -6.15 0.12
C ALA A 272 -12.80 -6.62 1.50
N LEU A 273 -12.53 -5.87 2.58
CA LEU A 273 -13.10 -6.13 3.91
C LEU A 273 -14.63 -5.97 3.92
N ASN A 274 -15.15 -4.88 3.35
CA ASN A 274 -16.60 -4.65 3.26
C ASN A 274 -17.30 -5.73 2.41
N ASN A 275 -16.68 -6.17 1.32
CA ASN A 275 -17.17 -7.26 0.47
C ASN A 275 -17.14 -8.60 1.21
N ALA A 276 -16.06 -8.91 1.95
CA ALA A 276 -15.98 -10.13 2.76
C ALA A 276 -17.06 -10.17 3.86
N ASP A 277 -17.24 -9.07 4.60
CA ASP A 277 -18.22 -9.02 5.69
C ASP A 277 -19.67 -8.96 5.21
N SER A 278 -19.94 -8.37 4.04
CA SER A 278 -21.29 -8.39 3.44
C SER A 278 -21.61 -9.74 2.78
N ALA A 279 -20.64 -10.36 2.10
CA ALA A 279 -20.78 -11.72 1.60
C ALA A 279 -21.02 -12.72 2.74
N MET A 280 -20.25 -12.63 3.83
CA MET A 280 -20.43 -13.49 5.00
C MET A 280 -21.79 -13.30 5.66
N LYS A 281 -22.24 -12.05 5.89
CA LYS A 281 -23.58 -11.77 6.44
C LYS A 281 -24.69 -12.35 5.56
N LYS A 282 -24.58 -12.20 4.24
CA LYS A 282 -25.52 -12.77 3.27
C LYS A 282 -25.52 -14.30 3.33
N ALA A 283 -24.35 -14.93 3.37
CA ALA A 283 -24.19 -16.37 3.49
C ALA A 283 -24.82 -16.91 4.79
N THR A 284 -24.59 -16.26 5.93
CA THR A 284 -25.20 -16.65 7.21
C THR A 284 -26.73 -16.48 7.24
N SER A 285 -27.28 -15.48 6.53
CA SER A 285 -28.74 -15.31 6.40
C SER A 285 -29.33 -16.47 5.60
N VAL A 286 -28.78 -16.74 4.41
CA VAL A 286 -29.24 -17.84 3.54
C VAL A 286 -29.10 -19.20 4.25
N TYR A 287 -27.96 -19.47 4.89
CA TYR A 287 -27.76 -20.69 5.66
C TYR A 287 -28.79 -20.83 6.80
N SER A 288 -29.10 -19.77 7.53
CA SER A 288 -30.16 -19.81 8.57
C SER A 288 -31.53 -20.09 7.95
N GLU A 289 -31.90 -19.35 6.90
CA GLU A 289 -33.20 -19.46 6.22
C GLU A 289 -33.41 -20.85 5.59
N GLU A 290 -32.34 -21.46 5.03
CA GLU A 290 -32.39 -22.81 4.44
C GLU A 290 -32.27 -23.92 5.49
N MET A 291 -31.51 -23.73 6.57
CA MET A 291 -31.43 -24.68 7.69
C MET A 291 -32.74 -24.74 8.48
N ASP A 292 -33.43 -23.61 8.70
CA ASP A 292 -34.75 -23.57 9.35
C ASP A 292 -35.81 -24.29 8.50
N GLN A 293 -35.75 -24.15 7.17
CA GLN A 293 -36.57 -24.90 6.22
C GLN A 293 -36.23 -26.40 6.22
N TRP A 294 -34.95 -26.75 6.31
CA TRP A 294 -34.48 -28.13 6.40
C TRP A 294 -34.95 -28.80 7.69
N LEU A 295 -34.78 -28.13 8.85
CA LEU A 295 -35.25 -28.58 10.16
C LEU A 295 -36.77 -28.83 10.14
N SER A 296 -37.55 -27.85 9.65
CA SER A 296 -39.01 -27.96 9.51
C SER A 296 -39.42 -29.15 8.63
N SER A 297 -38.68 -29.39 7.54
CA SER A 297 -38.93 -30.51 6.62
C SER A 297 -38.52 -31.86 7.21
N SER A 298 -37.44 -31.90 8.00
CA SER A 298 -36.96 -33.09 8.69
C SER A 298 -37.87 -33.48 9.84
N GLU A 299 -38.38 -32.53 10.62
CA GLU A 299 -39.36 -32.78 11.69
C GLU A 299 -40.67 -33.33 11.11
N ALA A 300 -41.20 -32.72 10.04
CA ALA A 300 -42.39 -33.21 9.36
C ALA A 300 -42.22 -34.63 8.77
N LEU A 301 -41.02 -34.97 8.28
CA LEU A 301 -40.70 -36.32 7.81
C LEU A 301 -40.53 -37.31 8.96
N GLU A 302 -39.95 -36.89 10.09
CA GLU A 302 -39.75 -37.70 11.28
C GLU A 302 -41.10 -38.05 11.93
N VAL A 303 -42.02 -37.09 12.08
CA VAL A 303 -43.39 -37.35 12.54
C VAL A 303 -44.07 -38.39 11.65
N LYS A 304 -43.99 -38.22 10.32
CA LYS A 304 -44.53 -39.18 9.34
C LYS A 304 -43.86 -40.56 9.44
N ARG A 305 -42.57 -40.63 9.81
CA ARG A 305 -41.86 -41.90 10.07
C ARG A 305 -42.43 -42.61 11.30
N MET A 306 -42.60 -41.89 12.41
CA MET A 306 -43.21 -42.42 13.63
C MET A 306 -44.67 -42.88 13.40
N GLU A 307 -45.47 -42.12 12.66
CA GLU A 307 -46.84 -42.52 12.26
C GLU A 307 -46.86 -43.86 11.52
N LEU A 308 -45.95 -44.05 10.56
CA LEU A 308 -45.84 -45.29 9.77
C LEU A 308 -45.28 -46.47 10.58
N GLU A 309 -44.39 -46.21 11.54
CA GLU A 309 -43.90 -47.25 12.47
C GLU A 309 -45.03 -47.75 13.40
N ILE A 310 -45.85 -46.82 13.90
CA ILE A 310 -47.06 -47.12 14.68
C ILE A 310 -48.08 -47.89 13.83
N GLU A 311 -48.39 -47.45 12.60
CA GLU A 311 -49.30 -48.19 11.71
C GLU A 311 -48.74 -49.57 11.33
N SER A 312 -47.43 -49.69 11.11
CA SER A 312 -46.74 -50.97 10.86
C SER A 312 -46.86 -51.94 12.05
N HIS A 313 -46.71 -51.44 13.28
CA HIS A 313 -46.91 -52.25 14.50
C HIS A 313 -48.37 -52.74 14.59
N PHE A 314 -49.35 -51.86 14.40
CA PHE A 314 -50.78 -52.25 14.41
C PHE A 314 -51.13 -53.26 13.30
N MET A 315 -50.58 -53.08 12.10
CA MET A 315 -50.78 -54.03 10.99
C MET A 315 -50.15 -55.40 11.28
N SER A 316 -48.96 -55.42 11.90
CA SER A 316 -48.28 -56.66 12.32
C SER A 316 -49.05 -57.38 13.43
N GLN A 317 -49.50 -56.65 14.44
CA GLN A 317 -50.31 -57.18 15.53
C GLN A 317 -51.67 -57.71 15.03
N ALA A 318 -52.38 -56.96 14.17
CA ALA A 318 -53.64 -57.40 13.59
C ALA A 318 -53.48 -58.67 12.75
N SER A 319 -52.35 -58.83 12.04
CA SER A 319 -52.03 -60.05 11.28
C SER A 319 -51.79 -61.25 12.20
N LEU A 320 -51.07 -61.05 13.31
CA LEU A 320 -50.83 -62.07 14.32
C LEU A 320 -52.12 -62.50 15.04
N GLU A 321 -52.95 -61.54 15.45
CA GLU A 321 -54.26 -61.79 16.06
C GLU A 321 -55.23 -62.49 15.09
N LEU A 322 -55.24 -62.11 13.82
CA LEU A 322 -56.02 -62.79 12.78
C LEU A 322 -55.61 -64.26 12.65
N ASN A 323 -54.30 -64.53 12.54
CA ASN A 323 -53.77 -65.88 12.41
C ASN A 323 -54.08 -66.75 13.64
N ASN A 324 -53.95 -66.20 14.85
CA ASN A 324 -54.29 -66.88 16.10
C ASN A 324 -55.79 -67.20 16.20
N ASN A 325 -56.67 -66.28 15.78
CA ASN A 325 -58.12 -66.50 15.75
C ASN A 325 -58.53 -67.56 14.70
N VAL A 326 -57.87 -67.59 13.54
CA VAL A 326 -58.10 -68.62 12.50
C VAL A 326 -57.76 -70.01 13.04
N GLU A 327 -56.56 -70.21 13.62
CA GLU A 327 -56.19 -71.53 14.16
C GLU A 327 -57.12 -71.94 15.31
N HIS A 328 -57.50 -71.03 16.22
CA HIS A 328 -58.42 -71.36 17.32
C HIS A 328 -59.81 -71.77 16.82
N LEU A 329 -60.40 -71.04 15.86
CA LEU A 329 -61.74 -71.36 15.35
C LEU A 329 -61.76 -72.67 14.57
N VAL A 330 -60.69 -72.98 13.84
CA VAL A 330 -60.55 -74.28 13.15
C VAL A 330 -60.24 -75.41 14.14
N GLN A 331 -59.65 -75.13 15.31
CA GLN A 331 -59.24 -76.15 16.29
C GLN A 331 -60.41 -77.00 16.84
N ASP A 332 -61.60 -76.43 17.03
CA ASP A 332 -62.78 -77.16 17.50
C ASP A 332 -63.35 -78.08 16.41
N ASP A 333 -63.63 -77.55 15.21
CA ASP A 333 -64.11 -78.33 14.05
C ASP A 333 -63.15 -79.47 13.68
N LYS A 334 -61.83 -79.21 13.76
CA LYS A 334 -60.74 -80.18 13.52
C LYS A 334 -60.76 -81.32 14.56
N ARG A 335 -61.09 -81.02 15.83
CA ARG A 335 -61.28 -82.03 16.88
C ARG A 335 -62.59 -82.81 16.71
N GLU A 336 -63.69 -82.16 16.32
CA GLU A 336 -64.96 -82.86 16.03
C GLU A 336 -64.80 -83.83 14.85
N LYS A 337 -64.16 -83.39 13.76
CA LYS A 337 -63.81 -84.23 12.60
C LYS A 337 -63.01 -85.48 13.00
N GLU A 338 -62.04 -85.34 13.90
CA GLU A 338 -61.22 -86.47 14.37
C GLU A 338 -62.01 -87.45 15.26
N ILE A 339 -62.96 -86.96 16.06
CA ILE A 339 -63.88 -87.79 16.86
C ILE A 339 -64.87 -88.55 15.96
N LEU A 340 -65.40 -87.91 14.92
CA LEU A 340 -66.29 -88.53 13.94
C LEU A 340 -65.59 -89.65 13.15
N VAL A 341 -64.33 -89.45 12.77
CA VAL A 341 -63.49 -90.53 12.17
C VAL A 341 -63.34 -91.70 13.14
N LYS A 342 -62.95 -91.45 14.39
CA LYS A 342 -62.81 -92.51 15.41
C LYS A 342 -64.12 -93.26 15.70
N ARG A 343 -65.28 -92.62 15.50
CA ARG A 343 -66.61 -93.25 15.65
C ARG A 343 -67.05 -94.04 14.42
N LYS A 344 -66.66 -93.62 13.21
CA LYS A 344 -66.85 -94.37 11.96
C LYS A 344 -66.20 -95.76 12.04
N ASP A 345 -64.99 -95.84 12.58
CA ASP A 345 -64.23 -97.10 12.65
C ASP A 345 -64.89 -98.13 13.60
N VAL A 346 -65.55 -97.68 14.68
CA VAL A 346 -66.33 -98.55 15.58
C VAL A 346 -67.60 -99.08 14.88
N LEU A 347 -68.34 -98.20 14.21
CA LEU A 347 -69.57 -98.57 13.49
C LEU A 347 -69.31 -99.55 12.33
N LEU A 348 -68.10 -99.54 11.76
CA LEU A 348 -67.66 -100.49 10.74
C LEU A 348 -67.68 -101.95 11.23
N GLY A 349 -67.50 -102.19 12.52
CA GLY A 349 -67.62 -103.53 13.13
C GLY A 349 -69.05 -104.00 13.38
N GLU A 350 -70.01 -103.07 13.51
CA GLU A 350 -71.44 -103.37 13.70
C GLU A 350 -72.17 -103.56 12.36
N LEU A 351 -71.59 -103.05 11.27
CA LEU A 351 -72.16 -103.01 9.93
C LEU A 351 -72.51 -104.39 9.34
N GLU A 352 -71.74 -105.44 9.64
CA GLU A 352 -72.03 -106.81 9.15
C GLU A 352 -73.36 -107.38 9.70
N GLN A 353 -73.82 -106.92 10.87
CA GLN A 353 -75.11 -107.36 11.46
C GLN A 353 -76.30 -106.49 11.02
N LEU A 354 -76.03 -105.28 10.54
CA LEU A 354 -77.05 -104.27 10.22
C LEU A 354 -77.49 -104.23 8.75
N LEU A 355 -76.95 -105.10 7.89
CA LEU A 355 -77.32 -105.21 6.46
C LEU A 355 -78.82 -105.41 6.18
N ALA A 356 -79.61 -105.86 7.14
CA ALA A 356 -81.08 -105.94 7.04
C ALA A 356 -81.79 -104.60 7.32
N LEU A 357 -81.19 -103.70 8.11
CA LEU A 357 -81.72 -102.37 8.47
C LEU A 357 -81.28 -101.26 7.48
N VAL A 358 -80.33 -101.57 6.60
CA VAL A 358 -79.72 -100.60 5.66
C VAL A 358 -80.75 -99.78 4.88
N ARG A 359 -81.86 -100.36 4.40
CA ARG A 359 -82.89 -99.61 3.65
C ARG A 359 -83.66 -98.56 4.45
N GLU A 360 -83.62 -98.62 5.77
CA GLU A 360 -84.19 -97.57 6.63
C GLU A 360 -83.14 -96.49 6.91
N LYS A 361 -81.88 -96.88 7.10
CA LYS A 361 -80.75 -95.97 7.29
C LYS A 361 -80.26 -95.27 6.01
N GLU A 362 -80.52 -95.79 4.81
CA GLU A 362 -80.24 -95.12 3.52
C GLU A 362 -80.85 -93.71 3.46
N LYS A 363 -82.00 -93.49 4.09
CA LYS A 363 -82.65 -92.17 4.19
C LYS A 363 -81.99 -91.25 5.22
N GLU A 364 -81.43 -91.82 6.29
CA GLU A 364 -80.77 -91.09 7.38
C GLU A 364 -79.30 -90.76 7.04
N ILE A 365 -78.68 -91.53 6.13
CA ILE A 365 -77.39 -91.19 5.53
C ILE A 365 -77.52 -89.93 4.68
N ALA A 366 -78.58 -89.80 3.86
CA ALA A 366 -78.83 -88.59 3.07
C ALA A 366 -79.00 -87.31 3.93
N ASP A 367 -79.68 -87.41 5.08
CA ASP A 367 -79.76 -86.31 6.06
C ASP A 367 -78.38 -85.99 6.67
N ASN A 368 -77.54 -86.99 6.93
CA ASN A 368 -76.19 -86.78 7.48
C ASN A 368 -75.19 -86.25 6.46
N ASP A 369 -75.25 -86.66 5.19
CA ASP A 369 -74.47 -86.08 4.11
C ASP A 369 -74.89 -84.61 3.87
N SER A 370 -76.19 -84.30 3.97
CA SER A 370 -76.68 -82.92 3.95
C SER A 370 -76.19 -82.09 5.16
N ASN A 371 -76.00 -82.70 6.33
CA ASN A 371 -75.41 -82.03 7.49
C ASN A 371 -73.89 -81.83 7.32
N LEU A 372 -73.18 -82.79 6.73
CA LEU A 372 -71.75 -82.69 6.41
C LEU A 372 -71.52 -81.56 5.39
N GLU A 373 -72.31 -81.53 4.31
CA GLU A 373 -72.29 -80.45 3.31
C GLU A 373 -72.66 -79.10 3.95
N ALA A 374 -73.58 -79.05 4.92
CA ALA A 374 -73.90 -77.83 5.66
C ALA A 374 -72.76 -77.35 6.59
N VAL A 375 -71.90 -78.25 7.09
CA VAL A 375 -70.68 -77.88 7.85
C VAL A 375 -69.57 -77.45 6.90
N GLU A 376 -69.31 -78.20 5.83
CA GLU A 376 -68.31 -77.84 4.82
C GLU A 376 -68.64 -76.47 4.17
N ASN A 377 -69.91 -76.17 3.94
CA ASN A 377 -70.35 -74.83 3.48
C ASN A 377 -70.21 -73.72 4.55
N LYS A 378 -70.30 -74.03 5.85
CA LYS A 378 -69.96 -73.06 6.91
C LYS A 378 -68.46 -72.78 6.92
N ILE A 379 -67.63 -73.82 6.87
CA ILE A 379 -66.16 -73.72 6.81
C ILE A 379 -65.76 -72.87 5.60
N ASN A 380 -66.25 -73.20 4.40
CA ASN A 380 -65.96 -72.43 3.19
C ASN A 380 -66.43 -70.97 3.28
N LYS A 381 -67.58 -70.68 3.93
CA LYS A 381 -68.06 -69.31 4.16
C LYS A 381 -67.18 -68.53 5.14
N VAL A 382 -66.67 -69.18 6.19
CA VAL A 382 -65.75 -68.60 7.18
C VAL A 382 -64.38 -68.34 6.53
N VAL A 383 -63.83 -69.31 5.80
CA VAL A 383 -62.58 -69.19 5.05
C VAL A 383 -62.66 -68.09 3.98
N PHE A 384 -63.80 -67.93 3.29
CA PHE A 384 -64.00 -66.84 2.35
C PHE A 384 -63.94 -65.46 3.04
N GLY A 385 -64.63 -65.31 4.18
CA GLY A 385 -64.57 -64.07 4.98
C GLY A 385 -63.16 -63.77 5.51
N PHE A 386 -62.42 -64.79 5.96
CA PHE A 386 -61.02 -64.60 6.35
C PHE A 386 -60.13 -64.22 5.16
N LYS A 387 -60.37 -64.76 3.96
CA LYS A 387 -59.62 -64.41 2.76
C LYS A 387 -59.89 -62.98 2.27
N GLU A 388 -61.10 -62.47 2.46
CA GLU A 388 -61.46 -61.06 2.25
C GLU A 388 -60.72 -60.14 3.24
N ILE A 389 -60.69 -60.51 4.53
CA ILE A 389 -59.95 -59.76 5.56
C ILE A 389 -58.43 -59.80 5.27
N GLN A 390 -57.88 -60.96 4.94
CA GLN A 390 -56.46 -61.11 4.58
C GLN A 390 -56.10 -60.24 3.38
N SER A 391 -56.89 -60.28 2.29
CA SER A 391 -56.65 -59.42 1.11
C SER A 391 -56.70 -57.92 1.46
N SER A 392 -57.53 -57.53 2.43
CA SER A 392 -57.62 -56.16 2.96
C SER A 392 -56.42 -55.77 3.84
N VAL A 393 -55.80 -56.73 4.52
CA VAL A 393 -54.55 -56.57 5.27
C VAL A 393 -53.36 -56.46 4.32
N ASP A 394 -53.24 -57.37 3.35
CA ASP A 394 -52.16 -57.40 2.36
C ASP A 394 -52.10 -56.10 1.53
N VAL A 395 -53.24 -55.62 1.01
CA VAL A 395 -53.32 -54.36 0.24
C VAL A 395 -52.97 -53.12 1.08
N LYS A 396 -53.14 -53.17 2.41
CA LYS A 396 -52.65 -52.11 3.31
C LYS A 396 -51.15 -52.24 3.54
N TYR A 397 -50.64 -53.45 3.72
CA TYR A 397 -49.21 -53.72 3.91
C TYR A 397 -48.39 -53.28 2.70
N ASP A 398 -48.78 -53.68 1.48
CA ASP A 398 -48.15 -53.24 0.23
C ASP A 398 -48.13 -51.71 0.10
N LYS A 399 -49.24 -51.06 0.47
CA LYS A 399 -49.33 -49.60 0.45
C LYS A 399 -48.41 -48.96 1.51
N LEU A 400 -48.36 -49.49 2.72
CA LEU A 400 -47.50 -48.99 3.78
C LEU A 400 -46.02 -49.17 3.40
N GLN A 401 -45.65 -50.30 2.80
CA GLN A 401 -44.31 -50.54 2.27
C GLN A 401 -43.94 -49.58 1.12
N SER A 402 -44.90 -49.24 0.24
CA SER A 402 -44.70 -48.20 -0.79
C SER A 402 -44.51 -46.80 -0.20
N VAL A 403 -45.22 -46.43 0.87
CA VAL A 403 -45.03 -45.13 1.54
C VAL A 403 -43.73 -45.10 2.34
N LEU A 404 -43.33 -46.22 2.95
CA LEU A 404 -42.04 -46.37 3.64
C LEU A 404 -40.86 -46.23 2.67
N ALA A 405 -40.97 -46.79 1.46
CA ALA A 405 -39.99 -46.56 0.39
C ALA A 405 -39.94 -45.09 -0.05
N GLN A 406 -41.09 -44.42 -0.15
CA GLN A 406 -41.14 -42.98 -0.43
C GLN A 406 -40.47 -42.15 0.68
N VAL A 407 -40.73 -42.46 1.95
CA VAL A 407 -40.11 -41.75 3.09
C VAL A 407 -38.60 -41.91 3.07
N LYS A 408 -38.06 -43.10 2.80
CA LYS A 408 -36.60 -43.32 2.66
C LYS A 408 -35.98 -42.43 1.58
N LEU A 409 -36.58 -42.39 0.37
CA LEU A 409 -36.12 -41.52 -0.71
C LEU A 409 -36.18 -40.03 -0.32
N GLN A 410 -37.20 -39.62 0.44
CA GLN A 410 -37.29 -38.25 0.98
C GLN A 410 -36.22 -37.99 2.05
N THR A 411 -35.86 -38.97 2.89
CA THR A 411 -34.74 -38.86 3.85
C THR A 411 -33.40 -38.70 3.14
N GLU A 412 -33.14 -39.51 2.11
CA GLU A 412 -31.93 -39.42 1.26
C GLU A 412 -31.84 -38.06 0.56
N THR A 413 -32.97 -37.55 0.05
CA THR A 413 -33.06 -36.21 -0.56
C THR A 413 -32.80 -35.08 0.45
N LEU A 414 -33.29 -35.20 1.69
CA LEU A 414 -33.00 -34.24 2.75
C LEU A 414 -31.54 -34.31 3.24
N ALA A 415 -30.92 -35.48 3.25
CA ALA A 415 -29.51 -35.62 3.59
C ALA A 415 -28.62 -34.88 2.57
N LEU A 416 -28.83 -35.11 1.27
CA LEU A 416 -28.14 -34.38 0.20
C LEU A 416 -28.38 -32.87 0.29
N LYS A 417 -29.62 -32.43 0.56
CA LYS A 417 -29.90 -31.01 0.75
C LYS A 417 -29.18 -30.38 1.94
N LYS A 418 -28.87 -31.15 2.98
CA LYS A 418 -28.05 -30.63 4.08
C LYS A 418 -26.60 -30.46 3.64
N GLU A 419 -26.05 -31.46 2.95
CA GLU A 419 -24.70 -31.41 2.36
C GLU A 419 -24.55 -30.19 1.43
N GLU A 420 -25.54 -29.91 0.58
CA GLU A 420 -25.60 -28.70 -0.26
C GLU A 420 -25.56 -27.37 0.54
N ILE A 421 -26.27 -27.30 1.68
CA ILE A 421 -26.34 -26.10 2.55
C ILE A 421 -25.02 -25.90 3.32
N ASP A 422 -24.47 -26.97 3.89
CA ASP A 422 -23.22 -26.96 4.63
C ASP A 422 -22.04 -26.61 3.70
N ASP A 423 -21.97 -27.20 2.48
CA ASP A 423 -20.98 -26.88 1.45
C ASP A 423 -21.07 -25.42 0.97
N PHE A 424 -22.29 -24.89 0.81
CA PHE A 424 -22.46 -23.49 0.41
C PHE A 424 -21.85 -22.53 1.44
N LEU A 425 -22.07 -22.77 2.73
CA LEU A 425 -21.50 -21.93 3.79
C LEU A 425 -19.97 -21.97 3.75
N VAL A 426 -19.36 -23.16 3.70
CA VAL A 426 -17.90 -23.34 3.62
C VAL A 426 -17.31 -22.61 2.40
N GLN A 427 -17.95 -22.71 1.23
CA GLN A 427 -17.51 -22.01 0.02
C GLN A 427 -17.60 -20.47 0.13
N GLN A 428 -18.47 -19.91 0.98
CA GLN A 428 -18.52 -18.47 1.21
C GLN A 428 -17.53 -18.02 2.30
N GLU A 429 -17.32 -18.85 3.33
CA GLU A 429 -16.28 -18.63 4.34
C GLU A 429 -14.88 -18.60 3.71
N GLU A 430 -14.57 -19.53 2.79
CA GLU A 430 -13.31 -19.51 2.04
C GLU A 430 -13.12 -18.22 1.22
N LYS A 431 -14.15 -17.76 0.51
CA LYS A 431 -14.09 -16.52 -0.29
C LYS A 431 -13.91 -15.29 0.62
N GLY A 432 -14.61 -15.26 1.76
CA GLY A 432 -14.45 -14.22 2.77
C GLY A 432 -13.06 -14.21 3.40
N ALA A 433 -12.45 -15.37 3.62
CA ALA A 433 -11.08 -15.50 4.11
C ALA A 433 -10.06 -14.97 3.09
N ARG A 434 -10.14 -15.39 1.81
CA ARG A 434 -9.25 -14.92 0.74
C ARG A 434 -9.36 -13.40 0.52
N LEU A 435 -10.56 -12.83 0.55
CA LEU A 435 -10.76 -11.38 0.50
C LEU A 435 -10.09 -10.65 1.68
N LYS A 436 -10.14 -11.23 2.89
CA LYS A 436 -9.46 -10.68 4.08
C LYS A 436 -7.95 -10.80 3.99
N GLU A 437 -7.43 -11.87 3.38
CA GLU A 437 -6.01 -12.03 3.06
C GLU A 437 -5.51 -10.97 2.07
N PHE A 438 -6.18 -10.80 0.93
CA PHE A 438 -5.85 -9.74 -0.05
C PHE A 438 -5.96 -8.33 0.56
N ALA A 439 -6.93 -8.09 1.45
CA ALA A 439 -7.08 -6.83 2.16
C ALA A 439 -5.90 -6.53 3.11
N ASN A 440 -5.42 -7.55 3.83
CA ASN A 440 -4.25 -7.42 4.71
C ASN A 440 -2.97 -7.15 3.91
N ILE A 441 -2.69 -7.94 2.86
CA ILE A 441 -1.54 -7.75 1.97
C ILE A 441 -1.53 -6.33 1.39
N SER A 442 -2.69 -5.86 0.91
CA SER A 442 -2.83 -4.50 0.37
C SER A 442 -2.53 -3.41 1.41
N LYS A 443 -2.98 -3.60 2.66
CA LYS A 443 -2.74 -2.67 3.76
C LYS A 443 -1.27 -2.61 4.16
N GLU A 444 -0.60 -3.76 4.27
CA GLU A 444 0.84 -3.84 4.57
C GLU A 444 1.68 -3.14 3.48
N GLU A 445 1.33 -3.34 2.21
CA GLU A 445 1.98 -2.63 1.09
C GLU A 445 1.68 -1.12 1.10
N ALA A 446 0.46 -0.70 1.42
CA ALA A 446 0.11 0.72 1.55
C ALA A 446 0.88 1.42 2.70
N GLU A 447 1.13 0.70 3.80
CA GLU A 447 2.00 1.16 4.89
C GLU A 447 3.47 1.24 4.45
N GLY A 448 3.97 0.28 3.66
CA GLY A 448 5.29 0.34 3.03
C GLY A 448 5.49 1.54 2.09
N TYR A 449 4.56 1.77 1.16
CA TYR A 449 4.59 2.95 0.28
C TYR A 449 4.56 4.26 1.07
N ARG A 450 3.76 4.36 2.14
CA ARG A 450 3.79 5.52 3.06
C ARG A 450 5.15 5.71 3.74
N GLY A 451 5.82 4.63 4.11
CA GLY A 451 7.20 4.64 4.61
C GLY A 451 8.15 5.27 3.61
N ILE A 452 8.19 4.75 2.37
CA ILE A 452 9.01 5.26 1.27
C ILE A 452 8.74 6.74 0.99
N VAL A 453 7.46 7.12 0.87
CA VAL A 453 7.03 8.51 0.63
C VAL A 453 7.52 9.46 1.73
N LYS A 454 7.40 9.06 3.01
CA LYS A 454 7.88 9.85 4.15
C LYS A 454 9.40 10.03 4.12
N LEU A 455 10.14 8.95 3.84
CA LEU A 455 11.61 8.96 3.76
C LEU A 455 12.08 9.84 2.60
N ARG A 456 11.62 9.59 1.37
CA ARG A 456 12.02 10.35 0.18
C ARG A 456 11.67 11.84 0.30
N ARG A 457 10.51 12.19 0.84
CA ARG A 457 10.12 13.60 1.08
C ARG A 457 11.04 14.30 2.10
N SER A 458 11.49 13.60 3.14
CA SER A 458 12.46 14.11 4.12
C SER A 458 13.87 14.29 3.50
N LEU A 459 14.36 13.26 2.79
CA LEU A 459 15.65 13.28 2.11
C LEU A 459 15.72 14.39 1.04
N LEU A 460 14.65 14.53 0.23
CA LEU A 460 14.54 15.59 -0.77
C LEU A 460 14.51 16.98 -0.14
N SER A 461 13.82 17.17 0.99
CA SER A 461 13.86 18.45 1.72
C SER A 461 15.27 18.81 2.18
N SER A 462 16.06 17.83 2.63
CA SER A 462 17.48 18.01 2.97
C SER A 462 18.34 18.39 1.75
N ILE A 463 18.11 17.73 0.60
CA ILE A 463 18.78 18.05 -0.67
C ILE A 463 18.48 19.50 -1.10
N LEU A 464 17.20 19.89 -1.11
CA LEU A 464 16.77 21.22 -1.54
C LEU A 464 17.39 22.32 -0.66
N LYS A 465 17.41 22.13 0.66
CA LYS A 465 18.11 23.07 1.56
C LYS A 465 19.59 23.18 1.22
N SER A 466 20.29 22.07 0.99
CA SER A 466 21.70 22.12 0.61
C SER A 466 21.97 22.78 -0.75
N ARG A 467 20.99 22.74 -1.68
CA ARG A 467 21.05 23.47 -2.96
C ARG A 467 20.89 24.98 -2.76
N GLU A 468 20.03 25.40 -1.82
CA GLU A 468 19.86 26.80 -1.42
C GLU A 468 21.10 27.35 -0.70
N ASP A 469 21.65 26.58 0.26
CA ASP A 469 22.93 26.90 0.94
C ASP A 469 24.09 27.04 -0.08
N LYS A 470 24.17 26.15 -1.08
CA LYS A 470 25.15 26.23 -2.19
C LYS A 470 24.98 27.48 -3.05
N LEU A 471 23.74 27.84 -3.40
CA LEU A 471 23.42 28.96 -4.27
C LEU A 471 23.67 30.31 -3.58
N THR A 472 23.33 30.44 -2.30
CA THR A 472 23.60 31.65 -1.51
C THR A 472 25.11 31.89 -1.33
N LEU A 473 25.90 30.85 -1.06
CA LEU A 473 27.37 30.95 -1.04
C LEU A 473 27.95 31.37 -2.40
N ALA A 474 27.46 30.82 -3.51
CA ALA A 474 27.93 31.18 -4.84
C ALA A 474 27.65 32.65 -5.21
N ILE A 475 26.44 33.15 -4.89
CA ILE A 475 26.07 34.56 -5.09
C ILE A 475 26.92 35.49 -4.22
N ASN A 476 27.22 35.10 -2.98
CA ASN A 476 28.08 35.88 -2.09
C ASN A 476 29.52 35.96 -2.62
N GLU A 477 30.08 34.86 -3.13
CA GLU A 477 31.41 34.85 -3.75
C GLU A 477 31.45 35.71 -5.04
N GLU A 478 30.44 35.63 -5.91
CA GLU A 478 30.38 36.46 -7.12
C GLU A 478 30.33 37.96 -6.76
N LYS A 479 29.51 38.33 -5.76
CA LYS A 479 29.44 39.70 -5.25
C LYS A 479 30.79 40.17 -4.69
N LEU A 480 31.41 39.39 -3.81
CA LEU A 480 32.70 39.75 -3.22
C LEU A 480 33.81 39.84 -4.28
N CYS A 481 33.76 39.02 -5.33
CA CYS A 481 34.65 39.09 -6.48
C CYS A 481 34.43 40.38 -7.30
N ALA A 482 33.18 40.84 -7.44
CA ALA A 482 32.86 42.11 -8.07
C ALA A 482 33.34 43.31 -7.22
N ASP A 483 33.12 43.29 -5.90
CA ASP A 483 33.58 44.32 -4.96
C ASP A 483 35.12 44.45 -5.02
N VAL A 484 35.87 43.33 -4.94
CA VAL A 484 37.34 43.32 -5.06
C VAL A 484 37.81 43.92 -6.39
N LYS A 485 37.19 43.52 -7.52
CA LYS A 485 37.54 44.07 -8.85
C LYS A 485 37.27 45.57 -8.97
N LEU A 486 36.20 46.07 -8.35
CA LEU A 486 35.89 47.50 -8.31
C LEU A 486 36.98 48.27 -7.57
N PHE A 487 37.35 47.84 -6.36
CA PHE A 487 38.41 48.50 -5.60
C PHE A 487 39.79 48.41 -6.28
N GLN A 488 40.10 47.29 -6.96
CA GLN A 488 41.33 47.17 -7.76
C GLN A 488 41.36 48.17 -8.94
N GLN A 489 40.20 48.49 -9.55
CA GLN A 489 40.08 49.56 -10.55
C GLN A 489 40.24 50.95 -9.93
N GLU A 490 39.66 51.20 -8.74
CA GLU A 490 39.84 52.46 -8.01
C GLU A 490 41.30 52.72 -7.63
N VAL A 491 42.00 51.71 -7.11
CA VAL A 491 43.45 51.77 -6.82
C VAL A 491 44.26 52.03 -8.10
N SER A 492 43.89 51.41 -9.22
CA SER A 492 44.56 51.65 -10.50
C SER A 492 44.37 53.09 -10.99
N ALA A 493 43.15 53.64 -10.87
CA ALA A 493 42.87 55.04 -11.19
C ALA A 493 43.57 56.02 -10.24
N ALA A 494 43.65 55.71 -8.95
CA ALA A 494 44.38 56.49 -7.94
C ALA A 494 45.89 56.53 -8.23
N ARG A 495 46.50 55.38 -8.60
CA ARG A 495 47.91 55.29 -9.02
C ARG A 495 48.19 56.12 -10.27
N ALA A 496 47.31 56.08 -11.28
CA ALA A 496 47.43 56.92 -12.48
C ALA A 496 47.31 58.42 -12.17
N SER A 497 46.38 58.82 -11.30
CA SER A 497 46.24 60.21 -10.84
C SER A 497 47.48 60.69 -10.07
N LEU A 498 48.02 59.85 -9.17
CA LEU A 498 49.24 60.13 -8.43
C LEU A 498 50.46 60.30 -9.35
N GLN A 499 50.55 59.51 -10.42
CA GLN A 499 51.58 59.66 -11.46
C GLN A 499 51.43 60.99 -12.22
N GLU A 500 50.20 61.37 -12.59
CA GLU A 500 49.92 62.64 -13.26
C GLU A 500 50.29 63.84 -12.35
N LEU A 501 49.89 63.81 -11.07
CA LEU A 501 50.26 64.80 -10.07
C LEU A 501 51.79 64.89 -9.90
N SER A 502 52.49 63.76 -9.80
CA SER A 502 53.95 63.72 -9.71
C SER A 502 54.63 64.38 -10.94
N SER A 503 54.09 64.17 -12.15
CA SER A 503 54.59 64.85 -13.36
C SER A 503 54.39 66.37 -13.32
N LYS A 504 53.20 66.83 -12.89
CA LYS A 504 52.88 68.26 -12.72
C LYS A 504 53.76 68.92 -11.66
N LYS A 505 54.02 68.22 -10.56
CA LYS A 505 54.95 68.63 -9.49
C LYS A 505 56.36 68.87 -10.05
N SER A 506 56.88 67.94 -10.84
CA SER A 506 58.18 68.08 -11.48
C SER A 506 58.25 69.29 -12.42
N SER A 507 57.18 69.55 -13.20
CA SER A 507 57.10 70.73 -14.07
C SER A 507 57.16 72.04 -13.27
N ILE A 508 56.34 72.17 -12.22
CA ILE A 508 56.32 73.38 -11.38
C ILE A 508 57.68 73.60 -10.69
N GLN A 509 58.34 72.53 -10.23
CA GLN A 509 59.69 72.63 -9.65
C GLN A 509 60.75 73.05 -10.68
N GLN A 510 60.63 72.63 -11.94
CA GLN A 510 61.49 73.10 -13.03
C GLN A 510 61.24 74.59 -13.36
N ASP A 511 59.98 75.02 -13.40
CA ASP A 511 59.62 76.44 -13.60
C ASP A 511 60.18 77.31 -12.47
N MET A 512 59.99 76.92 -11.21
CA MET A 512 60.55 77.59 -10.03
C MET A 512 62.09 77.68 -10.08
N ALA A 513 62.78 76.62 -10.52
CA ALA A 513 64.23 76.66 -10.73
C ALA A 513 64.63 77.67 -11.82
N SER A 514 63.85 77.76 -12.91
CA SER A 514 64.09 78.73 -13.99
C SER A 514 63.88 80.18 -13.52
N PHE A 515 62.80 80.45 -12.78
CA PHE A 515 62.52 81.77 -12.19
C PHE A 515 63.64 82.18 -11.22
N LYS A 516 64.06 81.27 -10.34
CA LYS A 516 65.18 81.48 -9.41
C LYS A 516 66.49 81.79 -10.14
N HIS A 517 66.80 81.08 -11.23
CA HIS A 517 67.98 81.35 -12.05
C HIS A 517 67.91 82.74 -12.72
N ARG A 518 66.74 83.13 -13.24
CA ARG A 518 66.54 84.46 -13.84
C ARG A 518 66.59 85.59 -12.81
N LEU A 519 66.03 85.39 -11.62
CA LEU A 519 66.09 86.35 -10.51
C LEU A 519 67.54 86.59 -10.05
N ILE A 520 68.35 85.51 -9.91
CA ILE A 520 69.79 85.58 -9.61
C ILE A 520 70.58 86.31 -10.71
N PHE A 521 70.17 86.22 -11.98
CA PHE A 521 70.77 87.02 -13.06
C PHE A 521 70.44 88.51 -12.90
N ILE A 522 69.16 88.85 -12.67
CA ILE A 522 68.72 90.24 -12.54
C ILE A 522 69.36 90.91 -11.31
N ASP A 523 69.44 90.20 -10.18
CA ASP A 523 70.05 90.70 -8.94
C ASP A 523 71.55 91.00 -9.05
N LYS A 524 72.24 90.41 -10.03
CA LYS A 524 73.62 90.77 -10.39
C LYS A 524 73.64 91.94 -11.38
N ARG A 525 72.82 91.89 -12.43
CA ARG A 525 72.88 92.86 -13.54
C ARG A 525 72.35 94.25 -13.18
N VAL A 526 71.37 94.38 -12.29
CA VAL A 526 70.83 95.70 -11.88
C VAL A 526 71.87 96.55 -11.14
N PRO A 527 72.60 96.04 -10.12
CA PRO A 527 73.72 96.76 -9.51
C PRO A 527 74.85 97.14 -10.47
N GLU A 528 75.16 96.29 -11.46
CA GLU A 528 76.13 96.60 -12.53
C GLU A 528 75.65 97.79 -13.39
N LEU A 529 74.42 97.74 -13.89
CA LEU A 529 73.81 98.84 -14.66
C LEU A 529 73.74 100.13 -13.84
N GLU A 530 73.49 100.05 -12.53
CA GLU A 530 73.58 101.22 -11.66
C GLU A 530 75.00 101.81 -11.57
N ALA A 531 76.04 100.97 -11.55
CA ALA A 531 77.42 101.42 -11.57
C ALA A 531 77.80 102.03 -12.94
N GLU A 532 77.46 101.36 -14.04
CA GLU A 532 77.62 101.85 -15.42
C GLU A 532 76.95 103.22 -15.60
N LYS A 533 75.69 103.36 -15.13
CA LYS A 533 74.94 104.63 -15.10
C LYS A 533 75.66 105.73 -14.31
N LYS A 534 76.22 105.41 -13.13
CA LYS A 534 76.99 106.36 -12.30
C LYS A 534 78.25 106.83 -13.05
N VAL A 535 78.96 105.93 -13.73
CA VAL A 535 80.12 106.27 -14.58
C VAL A 535 79.71 107.12 -15.79
N ALA A 536 78.66 106.75 -16.53
CA ALA A 536 78.15 107.52 -17.67
C ALA A 536 77.69 108.93 -17.27
N THR A 537 77.10 109.08 -16.08
CA THR A 537 76.71 110.38 -15.51
C THR A 537 77.93 111.22 -15.14
N ALA A 538 78.96 110.63 -14.51
CA ALA A 538 80.22 111.31 -14.21
C ALA A 538 80.96 111.77 -15.47
N ALA A 539 80.92 110.97 -16.55
CA ALA A 539 81.40 111.31 -17.88
C ALA A 539 80.51 112.30 -18.65
N ARG A 540 79.44 112.82 -18.02
CA ARG A 540 78.44 113.75 -18.60
C ARG A 540 77.70 113.22 -19.84
N ASN A 541 77.73 111.92 -20.09
CA ASN A 541 76.96 111.29 -21.18
C ASN A 541 75.53 110.98 -20.71
N PHE A 542 74.71 112.03 -20.56
CA PHE A 542 73.35 111.92 -20.05
C PHE A 542 72.40 111.06 -20.91
N LYS A 543 72.67 110.93 -22.22
CA LYS A 543 71.87 110.05 -23.10
C LYS A 543 72.08 108.59 -22.75
N GLU A 544 73.33 108.18 -22.57
CA GLU A 544 73.66 106.79 -22.21
C GLU A 544 73.26 106.49 -20.76
N ALA A 545 73.47 107.43 -19.83
CA ALA A 545 72.97 107.30 -18.47
C ALA A 545 71.43 107.16 -18.40
N ALA A 546 70.69 107.80 -19.31
CA ALA A 546 69.24 107.61 -19.44
C ALA A 546 68.88 106.23 -20.02
N ARG A 547 69.58 105.77 -21.07
CA ARG A 547 69.39 104.44 -21.68
C ARG A 547 69.59 103.32 -20.67
N ILE A 548 70.71 103.36 -19.93
CA ILE A 548 71.04 102.41 -18.86
C ILE A 548 70.03 102.50 -17.72
N ALA A 549 69.53 103.70 -17.39
CA ALA A 549 68.46 103.86 -16.38
C ALA A 549 67.11 103.28 -16.82
N THR A 550 66.78 103.29 -18.12
CA THR A 550 65.58 102.58 -18.64
C THR A 550 65.77 101.06 -18.68
N GLU A 551 66.97 100.58 -19.02
CA GLU A 551 67.32 99.15 -19.00
C GLU A 551 67.21 98.58 -17.58
N ALA A 552 67.83 99.23 -16.60
CA ALA A 552 67.75 98.84 -15.19
C ALA A 552 66.31 98.85 -14.66
N LYS A 553 65.51 99.87 -15.00
CA LYS A 553 64.07 99.91 -14.63
C LYS A 553 63.27 98.76 -15.25
N SER A 554 63.55 98.42 -16.50
CA SER A 554 62.89 97.29 -17.18
C SER A 554 63.19 95.98 -16.47
N LEU A 555 64.44 95.75 -16.06
CA LEU A 555 64.83 94.56 -15.29
C LEU A 555 64.23 94.54 -13.87
N CYS A 556 64.05 95.69 -13.21
CA CYS A 556 63.32 95.74 -11.93
C CYS A 556 61.85 95.31 -12.07
N VAL A 557 61.15 95.79 -13.10
CA VAL A 557 59.76 95.37 -13.38
C VAL A 557 59.71 93.89 -13.77
N GLU A 558 60.69 93.40 -14.53
CA GLU A 558 60.81 91.97 -14.84
C GLU A 558 61.02 91.12 -13.57
N LYS A 559 61.87 91.57 -12.63
CA LYS A 559 62.05 90.92 -11.33
C LYS A 559 60.75 90.89 -10.53
N GLU A 560 60.00 91.99 -10.47
CA GLU A 560 58.72 92.04 -9.77
C GLU A 560 57.71 91.05 -10.38
N SER A 561 57.64 90.93 -11.71
CA SER A 561 56.80 89.92 -12.38
C SER A 561 57.26 88.49 -12.06
N ILE A 562 58.56 88.19 -12.19
CA ILE A 562 59.12 86.85 -11.93
C ILE A 562 58.93 86.45 -10.46
N GLN A 563 59.02 87.40 -9.52
CA GLN A 563 58.72 87.15 -8.11
C GLN A 563 57.26 86.75 -7.94
N ILE A 564 56.30 87.49 -8.53
CA ILE A 564 54.87 87.17 -8.48
C ILE A 564 54.56 85.81 -9.12
N ASP A 565 55.21 85.46 -10.22
CA ASP A 565 55.02 84.18 -10.90
C ASP A 565 55.68 83.01 -10.13
N MET A 566 56.81 83.24 -9.45
CA MET A 566 57.45 82.27 -8.54
C MET A 566 56.64 82.05 -7.26
N ASP A 567 56.06 83.10 -6.68
CA ASP A 567 55.19 83.01 -5.50
C ASP A 567 53.89 82.25 -5.85
N ARG A 568 53.34 82.49 -7.06
CA ARG A 568 52.21 81.70 -7.60
C ARG A 568 52.59 80.23 -7.82
N ALA A 569 53.78 79.96 -8.37
CA ALA A 569 54.27 78.60 -8.57
C ALA A 569 54.46 77.87 -7.23
N THR A 570 54.95 78.56 -6.19
CA THR A 570 55.10 78.03 -4.83
C THR A 570 53.74 77.65 -4.23
N LEU A 571 52.75 78.55 -4.28
CA LEU A 571 51.40 78.28 -3.76
C LEU A 571 50.66 77.18 -4.55
N ASN A 572 50.96 77.03 -5.84
CA ASN A 572 50.45 75.90 -6.64
C ASN A 572 51.15 74.58 -6.28
N LEU A 573 52.45 74.60 -5.97
CA LEU A 573 53.20 73.44 -5.50
C LEU A 573 52.67 72.93 -4.15
N GLU A 574 52.43 73.82 -3.19
CA GLU A 574 51.90 73.47 -1.86
C GLU A 574 50.55 72.73 -1.96
N LYS A 575 49.61 73.25 -2.76
CA LYS A 575 48.32 72.60 -3.02
C LYS A 575 48.47 71.21 -3.67
N LEU A 576 49.40 71.10 -4.61
CA LEU A 576 49.65 69.85 -5.33
C LEU A 576 50.28 68.80 -4.38
N GLU A 577 51.13 69.22 -3.45
CA GLU A 577 51.64 68.35 -2.39
C GLU A 577 50.51 67.90 -1.43
N GLU A 578 49.55 68.77 -1.11
CA GLU A 578 48.33 68.40 -0.36
C GLU A 578 47.44 67.41 -1.16
N GLU A 579 47.25 67.61 -2.47
CA GLU A 579 46.54 66.67 -3.35
C GLU A 579 47.24 65.30 -3.46
N ILE A 580 48.57 65.27 -3.47
CA ILE A 580 49.38 64.04 -3.44
C ILE A 580 49.20 63.29 -2.11
N ILE A 581 49.23 63.99 -0.97
CA ILE A 581 48.99 63.36 0.34
C ILE A 581 47.56 62.82 0.44
N ASN A 582 46.57 63.58 -0.02
CA ASN A 582 45.17 63.15 -0.02
C ASN A 582 44.87 61.97 -0.97
N THR A 583 45.60 61.84 -2.08
CA THR A 583 45.49 60.67 -2.97
C THR A 583 46.23 59.45 -2.42
N LEU A 584 47.39 59.64 -1.79
CA LEU A 584 48.12 58.56 -1.11
C LEU A 584 47.32 57.95 0.05
N ASN A 585 46.69 58.78 0.89
CA ASN A 585 45.86 58.31 2.01
C ASN A 585 44.69 57.45 1.53
N LYS A 586 43.97 57.91 0.50
CA LYS A 586 42.86 57.13 -0.12
C LYS A 586 43.31 55.82 -0.74
N LEU A 587 44.50 55.81 -1.34
CA LEU A 587 45.11 54.59 -1.89
C LEU A 587 45.43 53.59 -0.77
N GLN A 588 45.98 54.05 0.35
CA GLN A 588 46.22 53.19 1.52
C GLN A 588 44.92 52.69 2.17
N GLU A 589 43.88 53.52 2.23
CA GLU A 589 42.55 53.13 2.72
C GLU A 589 41.90 52.07 1.82
N THR A 590 41.93 52.26 0.50
CA THR A 590 41.34 51.31 -0.47
C THR A 590 42.14 50.01 -0.59
N GLU A 591 43.47 50.05 -0.52
CA GLU A 591 44.30 48.82 -0.40
C GLU A 591 43.98 48.06 0.91
N GLY A 592 43.70 48.78 2.00
CA GLY A 592 43.21 48.19 3.25
C GLY A 592 41.84 47.52 3.11
N THR A 593 40.88 48.11 2.38
CA THR A 593 39.58 47.48 2.14
C THR A 593 39.66 46.31 1.17
N ILE A 594 40.57 46.33 0.19
CA ILE A 594 40.86 45.19 -0.69
C ILE A 594 41.28 43.97 0.14
N LEU A 595 42.28 44.11 1.02
CA LEU A 595 42.77 43.00 1.84
C LEU A 595 41.69 42.37 2.72
N LEU A 596 40.77 43.18 3.26
CA LEU A 596 39.61 42.68 4.02
C LEU A 596 38.63 41.92 3.11
N LYS A 597 38.31 42.46 1.91
CA LYS A 597 37.38 41.84 0.96
C LYS A 597 37.95 40.60 0.28
N GLU A 598 39.25 40.54 0.04
CA GLU A 598 39.94 39.35 -0.44
C GLU A 598 39.95 38.23 0.61
N ASN A 599 40.02 38.55 1.91
CA ASN A 599 39.87 37.58 2.99
C ASN A 599 38.42 37.05 3.11
N GLU A 600 37.41 37.93 3.06
CA GLU A 600 35.99 37.53 2.98
C GLU A 600 35.71 36.64 1.75
N LEU A 601 36.26 37.01 0.58
CA LEU A 601 36.15 36.27 -0.67
C LEU A 601 36.81 34.88 -0.58
N ALA A 602 38.00 34.81 0.03
CA ALA A 602 38.72 33.54 0.23
C ALA A 602 37.95 32.61 1.18
N MET A 603 37.32 33.13 2.23
CA MET A 603 36.45 32.35 3.13
C MET A 603 35.20 31.83 2.41
N ALA A 604 34.49 32.68 1.66
CA ALA A 604 33.32 32.28 0.88
C ALA A 604 33.66 31.19 -0.15
N ARG A 605 34.78 31.35 -0.86
CA ARG A 605 35.29 30.37 -1.81
C ARG A 605 35.70 29.05 -1.14
N TYR A 606 36.36 29.12 0.01
CA TYR A 606 36.72 27.95 0.81
C TYR A 606 35.49 27.15 1.24
N GLN A 607 34.47 27.79 1.80
CA GLN A 607 33.19 27.15 2.15
C GLN A 607 32.51 26.53 0.91
N ARG A 608 32.47 27.24 -0.23
CA ARG A 608 31.91 26.69 -1.49
C ARG A 608 32.70 25.48 -2.02
N LEU A 609 34.02 25.45 -1.87
CA LEU A 609 34.88 24.33 -2.28
C LEU A 609 34.65 23.08 -1.41
N LEU A 610 34.56 23.24 -0.08
CA LEU A 610 34.21 22.15 0.83
C LEU A 610 32.83 21.56 0.48
N LEU A 611 31.84 22.43 0.20
CA LEU A 611 30.51 21.99 -0.21
C LEU A 611 30.53 21.30 -1.58
N ARG A 612 31.36 21.75 -2.53
CA ARG A 612 31.56 21.07 -3.84
C ARG A 612 32.18 19.69 -3.64
N ALA A 613 33.21 19.55 -2.80
CA ALA A 613 33.84 18.27 -2.51
C ALA A 613 32.89 17.29 -1.82
N ALA A 614 32.10 17.77 -0.85
CA ALA A 614 31.04 16.98 -0.21
C ALA A 614 29.95 16.56 -1.22
N THR A 615 29.56 17.45 -2.13
CA THR A 615 28.57 17.13 -3.19
C THR A 615 29.13 16.05 -4.11
N ALA A 616 30.36 16.20 -4.60
CA ALA A 616 31.00 15.22 -5.47
C ALA A 616 31.18 13.85 -4.78
N ARG A 617 31.41 13.80 -3.45
CA ARG A 617 31.38 12.54 -2.69
C ARG A 617 29.98 11.91 -2.60
N ALA A 618 28.94 12.70 -2.40
CA ALA A 618 27.55 12.20 -2.36
C ALA A 618 27.12 11.62 -3.72
N GLU A 619 27.47 12.31 -4.81
CA GLU A 619 27.26 11.84 -6.18
C GLU A 619 28.14 10.61 -6.49
N LYS A 620 29.38 10.54 -5.99
CA LYS A 620 30.24 9.35 -6.11
C LYS A 620 29.60 8.13 -5.44
N ALA A 621 29.07 8.29 -4.23
CA ALA A 621 28.40 7.19 -3.53
C ALA A 621 27.19 6.69 -4.33
N ALA A 622 26.43 7.61 -4.92
CA ALA A 622 25.33 7.28 -5.82
C ALA A 622 25.79 6.55 -7.09
N ALA A 623 26.88 7.01 -7.72
CA ALA A 623 27.46 6.35 -8.89
C ALA A 623 27.94 4.93 -8.58
N LEU A 624 28.56 4.69 -7.42
CA LEU A 624 28.95 3.35 -6.97
C LEU A 624 27.74 2.42 -6.77
N GLU A 625 26.67 2.90 -6.11
CA GLU A 625 25.44 2.12 -5.88
C GLU A 625 24.69 1.81 -7.19
N MET A 626 24.80 2.70 -8.19
CA MET A 626 24.31 2.48 -9.55
C MET A 626 25.27 1.66 -10.45
N GLY A 627 26.44 1.24 -9.95
CA GLY A 627 27.44 0.47 -10.69
C GLY A 627 28.29 1.27 -11.69
N ASP A 628 28.17 2.60 -11.74
CA ASP A 628 28.91 3.50 -12.64
C ASP A 628 30.30 3.84 -12.07
N MET A 629 31.21 2.87 -12.19
CA MET A 629 32.59 2.99 -11.72
C MET A 629 33.41 4.08 -12.44
N GLU A 630 33.06 4.45 -13.67
CA GLU A 630 33.76 5.51 -14.41
C GLU A 630 33.38 6.88 -13.86
N GLU A 631 32.08 7.16 -13.72
CA GLU A 631 31.59 8.41 -13.13
C GLU A 631 32.01 8.54 -11.65
N ALA A 632 32.01 7.45 -10.89
CA ALA A 632 32.50 7.43 -9.50
C ALA A 632 33.98 7.82 -9.36
N ASN A 633 34.82 7.45 -10.33
CA ASN A 633 36.24 7.85 -10.36
C ASN A 633 36.43 9.31 -10.78
N LEU A 634 35.65 9.79 -11.76
CA LEU A 634 35.66 11.20 -12.16
C LEU A 634 35.19 12.13 -11.02
N LEU A 635 34.16 11.73 -10.29
CA LEU A 635 33.65 12.46 -9.12
C LEU A 635 34.60 12.42 -7.92
N LEU A 636 35.38 11.34 -7.76
CA LEU A 636 36.45 11.31 -6.76
C LEU A 636 37.53 12.35 -7.09
N ALA A 637 38.00 12.39 -8.35
CA ALA A 637 39.00 13.36 -8.78
C ALA A 637 38.49 14.82 -8.68
N GLU A 638 37.20 15.06 -8.95
CA GLU A 638 36.59 16.38 -8.75
C GLU A 638 36.50 16.78 -7.25
N ALA A 639 36.26 15.83 -6.35
CA ALA A 639 36.28 16.07 -4.91
C ALA A 639 37.70 16.38 -4.40
N GLU A 640 38.68 15.55 -4.75
CA GLU A 640 40.09 15.70 -4.36
C GLU A 640 40.71 16.99 -4.91
N ALA A 641 40.35 17.40 -6.14
CA ALA A 641 40.76 18.67 -6.71
C ALA A 641 40.19 19.88 -5.95
N ALA A 642 38.90 19.83 -5.57
CA ALA A 642 38.26 20.88 -4.80
C ALA A 642 38.83 20.99 -3.37
N GLU A 643 39.18 19.86 -2.74
CA GLU A 643 39.87 19.87 -1.44
C GLU A 643 41.29 20.40 -1.53
N SER A 644 42.06 19.99 -2.54
CA SER A 644 43.40 20.54 -2.76
C SER A 644 43.38 22.06 -3.04
N GLU A 645 42.29 22.61 -3.57
CA GLU A 645 42.08 24.06 -3.66
C GLU A 645 41.72 24.67 -2.29
N ALA A 646 40.83 24.02 -1.53
CA ALA A 646 40.43 24.44 -0.19
C ALA A 646 41.60 24.47 0.81
N GLU A 647 42.45 23.44 0.84
CA GLU A 647 43.67 23.36 1.65
C GLU A 647 44.67 24.48 1.34
N LYS A 648 44.77 24.90 0.07
CA LYS A 648 45.62 26.04 -0.35
C LYS A 648 45.07 27.35 0.19
N LEU A 649 43.76 27.57 0.15
CA LEU A 649 43.14 28.74 0.76
C LEU A 649 43.29 28.72 2.30
N GLN A 650 43.01 27.59 2.94
CA GLN A 650 43.14 27.44 4.40
C GLN A 650 44.57 27.69 4.88
N SER A 651 45.58 27.15 4.19
CA SER A 651 46.99 27.36 4.56
C SER A 651 47.50 28.78 4.27
N THR A 652 46.93 29.45 3.27
CA THR A 652 47.27 30.85 2.93
C THR A 652 46.66 31.85 3.92
N TYR A 653 45.37 31.71 4.22
CA TYR A 653 44.61 32.68 5.05
C TYR A 653 44.44 32.26 6.52
N LYS A 654 44.75 31.01 6.87
CA LYS A 654 44.69 30.43 8.23
C LYS A 654 43.29 30.39 8.85
N PHE A 655 42.29 29.96 8.09
CA PHE A 655 40.93 29.74 8.58
C PHE A 655 40.88 28.67 9.68
N GLU A 656 40.16 28.95 10.77
CA GLU A 656 40.06 28.05 11.92
C GLU A 656 38.96 27.00 11.72
N ALA A 657 38.97 25.95 12.56
CA ALA A 657 38.05 24.83 12.40
C ALA A 657 36.58 25.16 12.76
N GLU A 658 36.37 26.20 13.56
CA GLU A 658 35.02 26.62 14.01
C GLU A 658 34.24 27.34 12.89
N ASP A 659 34.93 27.99 11.94
CA ASP A 659 34.33 28.64 10.74
C ASP A 659 33.68 27.65 9.74
N ILE A 660 33.84 26.34 9.98
CA ILE A 660 33.53 25.26 9.05
C ILE A 660 32.25 24.50 9.43
N THR A 661 31.88 24.51 10.72
CA THR A 661 31.12 23.41 11.34
C THR A 661 29.71 23.18 10.81
N ASP A 662 29.09 24.17 10.16
CA ASP A 662 27.72 24.05 9.64
C ASP A 662 27.64 23.75 8.13
N VAL A 663 28.76 23.82 7.38
CA VAL A 663 28.78 23.54 5.93
C VAL A 663 28.88 22.03 5.64
N GLN A 664 29.59 21.28 6.49
CA GLN A 664 29.92 19.87 6.27
C GLN A 664 28.81 18.89 6.67
N LYS A 665 27.54 19.30 6.52
CA LYS A 665 26.37 18.41 6.69
C LYS A 665 26.44 17.28 5.65
N HIS A 666 25.94 16.10 6.01
CA HIS A 666 26.00 14.94 5.12
C HIS A 666 25.08 15.14 3.91
N LEU A 667 25.68 15.31 2.73
CA LEU A 667 24.98 15.53 1.47
C LEU A 667 24.54 14.22 0.81
N ILE A 668 23.56 14.32 -0.07
CA ILE A 668 22.85 13.19 -0.68
C ILE A 668 22.67 13.48 -2.17
N SER A 669 22.83 12.48 -3.04
CA SER A 669 22.44 12.59 -4.45
C SER A 669 20.93 12.42 -4.60
N MET A 670 20.32 13.23 -5.45
CA MET A 670 18.91 13.08 -5.85
C MET A 670 18.68 11.81 -6.67
N ASP A 671 19.68 11.38 -7.45
CA ASP A 671 19.65 10.11 -8.19
C ASP A 671 19.55 8.92 -7.21
N LEU A 672 20.33 8.94 -6.12
CA LEU A 672 20.32 7.90 -5.09
C LEU A 672 18.96 7.77 -4.39
N VAL A 673 18.36 8.89 -3.96
CA VAL A 673 17.05 8.88 -3.26
C VAL A 673 15.95 8.27 -4.13
N SER A 674 16.02 8.38 -5.46
CA SER A 674 15.05 7.79 -6.38
C SER A 674 15.20 6.27 -6.58
N TYR A 675 16.42 5.75 -6.38
CA TYR A 675 16.82 4.38 -6.72
C TYR A 675 16.67 3.40 -5.55
N LEU A 676 16.99 3.84 -4.33
CA LEU A 676 17.01 3.00 -3.13
C LEU A 676 15.62 2.47 -2.73
N ASP A 677 15.59 1.26 -2.17
CA ASP A 677 14.40 0.65 -1.55
C ASP A 677 14.10 1.22 -0.15
N GLN A 678 13.00 0.79 0.47
CA GLN A 678 12.60 1.29 1.80
C GLN A 678 13.71 1.11 2.87
N LYS A 679 14.35 -0.07 2.93
CA LYS A 679 15.35 -0.36 3.97
C LYS A 679 16.62 0.43 3.76
N GLN A 680 17.06 0.53 2.51
CA GLN A 680 18.20 1.37 2.14
C GLN A 680 17.92 2.87 2.40
N LEU A 681 16.68 3.34 2.19
CA LEU A 681 16.26 4.70 2.53
C LEU A 681 16.21 4.93 4.06
N GLU A 682 15.82 3.93 4.85
CA GLU A 682 15.87 3.97 6.32
C GLU A 682 17.33 4.03 6.84
N GLU A 683 18.21 3.16 6.36
CA GLU A 683 19.64 3.15 6.70
C GLU A 683 20.33 4.47 6.31
N LEU A 684 20.00 5.01 5.14
CA LEU A 684 20.45 6.32 4.68
C LEU A 684 19.95 7.43 5.63
N ALA A 685 18.65 7.48 5.92
CA ALA A 685 18.07 8.53 6.77
C ALA A 685 18.58 8.49 8.23
N VAL A 686 18.88 7.30 8.77
CA VAL A 686 19.55 7.12 10.07
C VAL A 686 20.99 7.62 10.02
N SER A 687 21.75 7.29 8.97
CA SER A 687 23.12 7.76 8.78
C SER A 687 23.21 9.29 8.72
N LEU A 688 22.19 9.92 8.15
CA LEU A 688 22.04 11.39 8.04
C LEU A 688 21.49 12.06 9.31
N ARG A 689 21.07 11.28 10.33
CA ARG A 689 20.38 11.74 11.55
C ARG A 689 19.09 12.55 11.29
N LEU A 690 18.43 12.33 10.14
CA LEU A 690 17.18 13.02 9.79
C LEU A 690 16.00 12.59 10.68
N PHE A 691 16.11 11.42 11.31
CA PHE A 691 15.21 10.96 12.35
C PHE A 691 16.04 10.55 13.57
N THR A 692 15.72 11.11 14.74
CA THR A 692 16.09 10.54 16.03
C THR A 692 15.17 9.35 16.32
N ALA A 693 15.75 8.20 16.68
CA ALA A 693 15.02 7.07 17.23
C ALA A 693 14.49 7.37 18.64
#